data_AF-A0A409YLC0-F1
#
_entry.id   AF-A0A409YLC0-F1
#
_cell.length_a   1.000
_cell.length_b   1.000
_cell.length_c   1.000
_cell.angle_alpha   90.00
_cell.angle_beta   90.00
_cell.angle_gamma   90.00
#
_symmetry.space_group_name_H-M   'P 1'
#
loop_
_entity.id
_entity.type
_entity.pdbx_description
1 polymer ?
#
loop_
_entity_poly.entity_id
_entity_poly.type
_entity_poly.pdbx_seq_one_letter_code
_entity_poly.pdbx_strand_id
1 'polypeptide(L)'
;MSSSLRYFNKRNALNAATQSAATTNFNHLRSIPRAWLIRRSKHDPKLKSVRVADRIKWWNIVPGDQIRLRGDKDNTIHEVLSINRLSNRVFLKNTAEDTGSETAPPKSKNFHYSRCQLYVGEFKLRPKKDPTGPLEDQHVFASRISTSQPYWDYNQHRWVWRRYAVTTVPRLPWLGRGMKIRIPWPSMPKRRYPDAGIYDTTAQEVAKVTYQLPLFDPSPLAPLPRVPEEDEYLRHVFNPHLSLGYDASAPFELYLQPDLANPHSRAKKLERWKAHQSALHALRKKIADHELQHLDGRTVKQAKADAAFKWREQVEAEQKKKKKARWMHSAQVAKWARKAEKRSKKEARQRRRLTELTLKEEPNQVLSMASSLGSPEALYRAIPQGEDVNASQINLGSEAVISSEEPTDPPAFLVDSSIHWVHLILGCAVLLSWNVVITAMPFFASRLAQSSLRSTFASYLTTTFTAANLIVLAHATATSKHTIPSRRTRSAIAWLILLNFLLSLTTFFTPSPGIFFAFILFNGAAQATAGAYLQTSVIAVASLFGPRAVQSVMSGQAAVAVAVSGVQVISAYASVHGKPRTFVGDGSAEERSARWFFSLSTLFLLFSLVAHTWMVRTPIYQHVAASLETERKVQGDAGHDEERRGLVSGHAHTSSLSSDRANSIRVAKLNVIYEIAVAYVFVVTLAVFPPITTSIRPTNPAIHPLLFSAVHFLVFNVGDFLGRYLCSFPIFLIWSARRLLTLSLARTLFIPVFLMCNIQRGTTVVHRDPVISSDLLFMLILFSFGLSNGYISSLCMMSAPSLEHNPRLKGKPEDVDVAATVASFCLVGGLTAGSIGSFAVKAAFCGCNPFID
;
A
#
# COMPACT_ATOMS: atom_id res chain seq x y z
N MET A 1 -15.16 36.28 -15.17
CA MET A 1 -15.23 35.22 -14.14
C MET A 1 -15.49 33.87 -14.78
N SER A 2 -14.59 32.92 -14.48
CA SER A 2 -14.51 31.55 -15.00
C SER A 2 -15.83 30.79 -14.85
N SER A 3 -16.62 30.70 -15.93
CA SER A 3 -17.66 29.69 -16.03
C SER A 3 -16.96 28.33 -16.07
N SER A 4 -16.88 27.69 -14.91
CA SER A 4 -16.27 26.36 -14.72
C SER A 4 -16.41 25.50 -15.98
N LEU A 5 -15.27 25.12 -16.55
CA LEU A 5 -15.16 23.94 -17.42
C LEU A 5 -15.57 22.75 -16.56
N ARG A 6 -16.89 22.56 -16.38
CA ARG A 6 -17.50 21.53 -15.54
C ARG A 6 -16.85 20.22 -15.90
N TYR A 7 -16.08 19.69 -14.95
CA TYR A 7 -15.37 18.43 -15.08
C TYR A 7 -16.32 17.39 -15.66
N PHE A 8 -15.93 16.81 -16.81
CA PHE A 8 -16.64 15.66 -17.35
C PHE A 8 -16.45 14.55 -16.33
N ASN A 9 -17.50 14.28 -15.54
CA ASN A 9 -17.51 13.35 -14.41
C ASN A 9 -18.40 12.15 -14.72
N LYS A 10 -18.21 11.04 -13.99
CA LYS A 10 -19.02 9.80 -14.19
C LYS A 10 -20.53 10.07 -14.12
N ARG A 11 -20.98 10.92 -13.19
CA ARG A 11 -22.39 11.32 -13.05
C ARG A 11 -22.92 12.05 -14.30
N ASN A 12 -22.12 12.96 -14.86
CA ASN A 12 -22.47 13.68 -16.11
C ASN A 12 -22.52 12.72 -17.31
N ALA A 13 -21.65 11.70 -17.33
CA ALA A 13 -21.67 10.67 -18.36
C ALA A 13 -22.88 9.73 -18.24
N LEU A 14 -23.28 9.36 -17.02
CA LEU A 14 -24.49 8.58 -16.76
C LEU A 14 -25.76 9.35 -17.15
N ASN A 15 -25.81 10.64 -16.82
CA ASN A 15 -26.90 11.55 -17.18
C ASN A 15 -26.64 12.26 -18.51
N ALA A 16 -26.06 11.57 -19.50
CA ALA A 16 -25.69 12.17 -20.78
C ALA A 16 -26.88 12.51 -21.70
N ALA A 17 -28.10 12.10 -21.33
CA ALA A 17 -29.31 12.57 -21.99
C ALA A 17 -29.55 14.04 -21.63
N THR A 18 -29.58 14.91 -22.64
CA THR A 18 -29.84 16.33 -22.46
C THR A 18 -31.16 16.72 -23.09
N GLN A 19 -31.91 17.57 -22.37
CA GLN A 19 -33.11 18.25 -22.86
C GLN A 19 -32.79 19.62 -23.46
N SER A 20 -31.53 20.05 -23.41
CA SER A 20 -31.12 21.31 -24.03
C SER A 20 -30.96 21.15 -25.54
N ALA A 21 -31.67 22.00 -26.29
CA ALA A 21 -31.50 22.09 -27.74
C ALA A 21 -30.20 22.79 -28.15
N ALA A 22 -29.61 23.61 -27.26
CA ALA A 22 -28.38 24.33 -27.54
C ALA A 22 -27.13 23.45 -27.36
N THR A 23 -26.14 23.66 -28.24
CA THR A 23 -24.80 23.09 -28.07
C THR A 23 -23.89 24.11 -27.41
N THR A 24 -23.66 23.96 -26.10
CA THR A 24 -22.81 24.87 -25.31
C THR A 24 -21.40 24.33 -25.11
N ASN A 25 -21.20 23.00 -25.14
CA ASN A 25 -19.90 22.36 -24.98
C ASN A 25 -19.83 21.03 -25.74
N PHE A 26 -18.62 20.51 -25.91
CA PHE A 26 -18.32 19.22 -26.56
C PHE A 26 -17.82 18.15 -25.60
N ASN A 27 -18.23 18.18 -24.34
CA ASN A 27 -17.77 17.20 -23.35
C ASN A 27 -18.09 15.74 -23.75
N HIS A 28 -19.14 15.52 -24.54
CA HIS A 28 -19.49 14.20 -25.06
C HIS A 28 -18.46 13.65 -26.05
N LEU A 29 -17.56 14.46 -26.60
CA LEU A 29 -16.46 14.01 -27.47
C LEU A 29 -15.19 13.65 -26.68
N ARG A 30 -15.17 13.83 -25.36
CA ARG A 30 -14.03 13.42 -24.53
C ARG A 30 -13.98 11.90 -24.39
N SER A 31 -12.77 11.35 -24.32
CA SER A 31 -12.57 9.93 -24.00
C SER A 31 -13.07 9.63 -22.59
N ILE A 32 -13.80 8.53 -22.45
CA ILE A 32 -14.29 8.06 -21.14
C ILE A 32 -13.19 7.16 -20.52
N PRO A 33 -12.78 7.40 -19.27
CA PRO A 33 -11.85 6.50 -18.59
C PRO A 33 -12.40 5.06 -18.54
N ARG A 34 -11.56 4.07 -18.86
CA ARG A 34 -11.96 2.64 -18.87
C ARG A 34 -12.58 2.19 -17.55
N ALA A 35 -12.11 2.75 -16.43
CA ALA A 35 -12.63 2.47 -15.09
C ALA A 35 -14.14 2.78 -14.93
N TRP A 36 -14.71 3.69 -15.72
CA TRP A 36 -16.14 4.04 -15.62
C TRP A 36 -17.05 3.06 -16.37
N LEU A 37 -16.50 2.31 -17.33
CA LEU A 37 -17.23 1.30 -18.09
C LEU A 37 -17.34 -0.03 -17.33
N ILE A 38 -16.50 -0.25 -16.32
CA ILE A 38 -16.50 -1.44 -15.47
C ILE A 38 -17.60 -1.31 -14.43
N ARG A 39 -18.54 -2.26 -14.43
CA ARG A 39 -19.59 -2.39 -13.42
C ARG A 39 -19.00 -3.02 -12.15
N ARG A 40 -19.09 -2.35 -11.00
CA ARG A 40 -18.58 -2.88 -9.72
C ARG A 40 -19.67 -3.60 -8.92
N SER A 41 -20.93 -3.17 -9.06
CA SER A 41 -22.09 -3.77 -8.40
C SER A 41 -23.23 -4.08 -9.38
N LYS A 42 -24.07 -5.08 -9.06
CA LYS A 42 -25.34 -5.32 -9.76
C LYS A 42 -26.27 -4.09 -9.71
N HIS A 43 -26.13 -3.20 -8.75
CA HIS A 43 -26.95 -1.99 -8.67
C HIS A 43 -26.36 -0.80 -9.44
N ASP A 44 -25.12 -0.91 -9.95
CA ASP A 44 -24.49 0.19 -10.70
C ASP A 44 -25.14 0.36 -12.09
N PRO A 45 -25.50 1.60 -12.49
CA PRO A 45 -26.05 1.87 -13.82
C PRO A 45 -25.01 1.62 -14.91
N LYS A 46 -25.41 0.90 -15.97
CA LYS A 46 -24.54 0.59 -17.12
C LYS A 46 -24.40 1.82 -18.03
N LEU A 47 -23.20 2.41 -18.05
CA LEU A 47 -22.85 3.49 -18.98
C LEU A 47 -22.77 2.95 -20.42
N LYS A 48 -23.74 3.30 -21.26
CA LYS A 48 -23.74 2.96 -22.69
C LYS A 48 -23.11 4.12 -23.48
N SER A 49 -22.01 3.86 -24.20
CA SER A 49 -21.38 4.86 -25.05
C SER A 49 -20.77 4.23 -26.31
N VAL A 50 -20.88 4.95 -27.43
CA VAL A 50 -20.19 4.63 -28.68
C VAL A 50 -18.74 5.12 -28.61
N ARG A 51 -17.87 4.59 -29.48
CA ARG A 51 -16.49 5.06 -29.65
C ARG A 51 -16.50 6.56 -29.95
N VAL A 52 -15.47 7.27 -29.49
CA VAL A 52 -15.40 8.74 -29.62
C VAL A 52 -15.50 9.20 -31.07
N ALA A 53 -14.86 8.47 -32.00
CA ALA A 53 -14.89 8.77 -33.44
C ALA A 53 -16.30 8.69 -34.06
N ASP A 54 -17.16 7.81 -33.51
CA ASP A 54 -18.51 7.60 -34.03
C ASP A 54 -19.54 8.56 -33.40
N ARG A 55 -19.14 9.35 -32.39
CA ARG A 55 -20.06 10.28 -31.70
C ARG A 55 -20.34 11.49 -32.58
N ILE A 56 -21.62 11.85 -32.66
CA ILE A 56 -22.04 12.99 -33.45
C ILE A 56 -21.55 14.28 -32.77
N LYS A 57 -20.69 15.04 -33.45
CA LYS A 57 -20.23 16.37 -33.00
C LYS A 57 -21.33 17.40 -33.09
N TRP A 58 -21.94 17.53 -34.27
CA TRP A 58 -22.98 18.51 -34.58
C TRP A 58 -24.35 17.83 -34.69
N TRP A 59 -25.15 17.93 -33.64
CA TRP A 59 -26.47 17.31 -33.56
C TRP A 59 -27.50 18.17 -34.29
N ASN A 60 -28.02 17.69 -35.43
CA ASN A 60 -29.05 18.41 -36.19
C ASN A 60 -30.48 18.12 -35.72
N ILE A 61 -30.68 17.06 -34.93
CA ILE A 61 -31.94 16.74 -34.28
C ILE A 61 -31.78 17.05 -32.79
N VAL A 62 -32.63 17.91 -32.27
CA VAL A 62 -32.57 18.41 -30.90
C VAL A 62 -33.90 18.24 -30.18
N PRO A 63 -33.94 18.30 -28.83
CA PRO A 63 -35.18 18.31 -28.08
C PRO A 63 -36.15 19.40 -28.55
N GLY A 64 -37.42 19.05 -28.70
CA GLY A 64 -38.47 19.89 -29.27
C GLY A 64 -38.65 19.77 -30.79
N ASP A 65 -37.75 19.08 -31.50
CA ASP A 65 -37.96 18.80 -32.93
C ASP A 65 -39.04 17.75 -33.15
N GLN A 66 -39.72 17.86 -34.30
CA GLN A 66 -40.62 16.84 -34.81
C GLN A 66 -39.88 15.94 -35.80
N ILE A 67 -40.01 14.63 -35.63
CA ILE A 67 -39.33 13.63 -36.45
C ILE A 67 -40.26 12.47 -36.83
N ARG A 68 -39.96 11.81 -37.94
CA ARG A 68 -40.52 10.50 -38.31
C ARG A 68 -39.45 9.41 -38.20
N LEU A 69 -39.86 8.20 -37.88
CA LEU A 69 -38.99 7.03 -37.89
C LEU A 69 -38.92 6.38 -39.27
N ARG A 70 -37.71 6.08 -39.74
CA ARG A 70 -37.49 5.38 -41.01
C ARG A 70 -37.95 3.93 -40.89
N GLY A 71 -38.83 3.51 -41.81
CA GLY A 71 -39.43 2.18 -41.84
C GLY A 71 -40.74 2.06 -41.05
N ASP A 72 -41.25 3.18 -40.52
CA ASP A 72 -42.58 3.23 -39.92
C ASP A 72 -43.66 3.26 -41.01
N LYS A 73 -44.69 2.42 -40.87
CA LYS A 73 -45.76 2.29 -41.89
C LYS A 73 -46.73 3.46 -41.81
N ASP A 74 -46.92 4.00 -40.61
CA ASP A 74 -48.00 4.94 -40.31
C ASP A 74 -47.58 6.41 -40.46
N ASN A 75 -46.31 6.66 -40.84
CA ASN A 75 -45.72 8.00 -40.99
C ASN A 75 -45.94 8.94 -39.78
N THR A 76 -46.06 8.38 -38.57
CA THR A 76 -46.37 9.13 -37.36
C THR A 76 -45.27 10.14 -37.03
N ILE A 77 -45.71 11.34 -36.65
CA ILE A 77 -44.83 12.42 -36.20
C ILE A 77 -44.62 12.26 -34.70
N HIS A 78 -43.35 12.25 -34.29
CA HIS A 78 -42.95 12.19 -32.88
C HIS A 78 -42.17 13.43 -32.49
N GLU A 79 -42.45 13.97 -31.31
CA GLU A 79 -41.66 15.05 -30.71
C GLU A 79 -40.45 14.46 -29.97
N VAL A 80 -39.28 15.06 -30.14
CA VAL A 80 -38.05 14.66 -29.45
C VAL A 80 -38.05 15.19 -28.02
N LEU A 81 -38.03 14.30 -27.04
CA LEU A 81 -37.96 14.65 -25.61
C LEU A 81 -36.52 15.00 -25.19
N SER A 82 -35.58 14.13 -25.51
CA SER A 82 -34.17 14.31 -25.12
C SER A 82 -33.24 13.56 -26.07
N ILE A 83 -31.96 13.97 -26.09
CA ILE A 83 -30.93 13.32 -26.91
C ILE A 83 -29.78 12.86 -26.02
N ASN A 84 -29.29 11.64 -26.25
CA ASN A 84 -28.09 11.14 -25.57
C ASN A 84 -26.90 11.17 -26.52
N ARG A 85 -26.03 12.15 -26.28
CA ARG A 85 -24.86 12.45 -27.13
C ARG A 85 -23.72 11.42 -27.02
N LEU A 86 -23.73 10.57 -25.99
CA LEU A 86 -22.73 9.50 -25.82
C LEU A 86 -23.09 8.21 -26.54
N SER A 87 -24.39 7.92 -26.67
CA SER A 87 -24.91 6.69 -27.28
C SER A 87 -25.53 6.90 -28.67
N ASN A 88 -25.54 8.13 -29.19
CA ASN A 88 -26.19 8.53 -30.44
C ASN A 88 -27.67 8.13 -30.51
N ARG A 89 -28.40 8.28 -29.39
CA ARG A 89 -29.82 7.94 -29.29
C ARG A 89 -30.72 9.16 -29.08
N VAL A 90 -31.91 9.10 -29.67
CA VAL A 90 -32.97 10.10 -29.57
C VAL A 90 -34.14 9.48 -28.80
N PHE A 91 -34.62 10.16 -27.77
CA PHE A 91 -35.75 9.74 -26.93
C PHE A 91 -37.00 10.51 -27.37
N LEU A 92 -38.11 9.79 -27.57
CA LEU A 92 -39.36 10.37 -28.04
C LEU A 92 -40.29 10.69 -26.86
N LYS A 93 -41.05 11.77 -26.99
CA LYS A 93 -42.08 12.18 -26.02
C LYS A 93 -43.32 11.29 -26.19
N ASN A 94 -44.06 11.05 -25.09
CA ASN A 94 -45.34 10.32 -25.08
C ASN A 94 -45.32 8.91 -25.71
N THR A 95 -44.16 8.23 -25.66
CA THR A 95 -44.01 6.83 -26.12
C THR A 95 -43.68 5.88 -24.96
N ALA A 96 -43.97 6.30 -23.73
CA ALA A 96 -43.73 5.48 -22.54
C ALA A 96 -44.56 4.20 -22.62
N GLU A 97 -43.91 3.05 -22.45
CA GLU A 97 -44.61 1.80 -22.16
C GLU A 97 -44.83 1.73 -20.65
N ASP A 98 -46.05 1.35 -20.25
CA ASP A 98 -46.33 0.96 -18.87
C ASP A 98 -45.52 -0.31 -18.57
N THR A 99 -44.37 -0.12 -17.96
CA THR A 99 -43.69 -1.22 -17.27
C THR A 99 -44.55 -1.50 -16.05
N GLY A 100 -45.43 -2.52 -16.08
CA GLY A 100 -46.42 -2.90 -15.05
C GLY A 100 -45.86 -3.15 -13.64
N SER A 101 -45.18 -2.17 -13.09
CA SER A 101 -44.43 -2.11 -11.85
C SER A 101 -44.57 -0.67 -11.36
N GLU A 102 -45.48 -0.45 -10.40
CA GLU A 102 -45.83 0.86 -9.83
C GLU A 102 -44.62 1.67 -9.31
N THR A 103 -43.48 1.02 -9.11
CA THR A 103 -42.25 1.61 -8.56
C THR A 103 -41.21 2.07 -9.60
N ALA A 104 -41.41 1.78 -10.89
CA ALA A 104 -40.43 2.11 -11.94
C ALA A 104 -40.86 3.33 -12.77
N PRO A 105 -40.01 4.36 -12.97
CA PRO A 105 -40.37 5.51 -13.78
C PRO A 105 -40.58 5.10 -15.25
N PRO A 106 -41.58 5.70 -15.95
CA PRO A 106 -41.91 5.37 -17.33
C PRO A 106 -40.71 5.58 -18.25
N LYS A 107 -40.35 4.54 -19.02
CA LYS A 107 -39.20 4.58 -19.95
C LYS A 107 -39.69 4.99 -21.34
N SER A 108 -39.26 6.16 -21.81
CA SER A 108 -39.50 6.59 -23.19
C SER A 108 -38.78 5.70 -24.21
N LYS A 109 -39.46 5.41 -25.33
CA LYS A 109 -38.84 4.71 -26.46
C LYS A 109 -37.69 5.55 -27.00
N ASN A 110 -36.60 4.87 -27.33
CA ASN A 110 -35.41 5.51 -27.90
C ASN A 110 -34.95 4.81 -29.18
N PHE A 111 -34.52 5.61 -30.14
CA PHE A 111 -34.08 5.15 -31.44
C PHE A 111 -32.67 5.69 -31.75
N HIS A 112 -31.93 4.97 -32.58
CA HIS A 112 -30.65 5.46 -33.06
C HIS A 112 -30.85 6.66 -33.99
N TYR A 113 -29.98 7.66 -33.91
CA TYR A 113 -30.08 8.92 -34.66
C TYR A 113 -30.32 8.71 -36.18
N SER A 114 -29.70 7.69 -36.77
CA SER A 114 -29.83 7.39 -38.21
C SER A 114 -31.23 6.94 -38.65
N ARG A 115 -32.09 6.53 -37.73
CA ARG A 115 -33.49 6.17 -38.02
C ARG A 115 -34.42 7.37 -38.01
N CYS A 116 -33.97 8.54 -37.55
CA CYS A 116 -34.81 9.72 -37.40
C CYS A 116 -34.72 10.61 -38.64
N GLN A 117 -35.86 10.99 -39.21
CA GLN A 117 -35.97 11.96 -40.29
C GLN A 117 -36.68 13.22 -39.78
N LEU A 118 -36.10 14.38 -40.03
CA LEU A 118 -36.58 15.63 -39.45
C LEU A 118 -37.75 16.21 -40.26
N TYR A 119 -38.80 16.67 -39.58
CA TYR A 119 -39.97 17.27 -40.20
C TYR A 119 -39.62 18.63 -40.81
N VAL A 120 -39.97 18.82 -42.08
CA VAL A 120 -39.71 20.07 -42.83
C VAL A 120 -40.95 20.96 -42.80
N GLY A 121 -42.12 20.37 -42.97
CA GLY A 121 -43.40 21.07 -43.05
C GLY A 121 -44.44 20.26 -43.82
N GLU A 122 -45.63 20.83 -43.93
CA GLU A 122 -46.73 20.29 -44.72
C GLU A 122 -46.77 20.97 -46.07
N PHE A 123 -46.89 20.19 -47.14
CA PHE A 123 -46.92 20.69 -48.50
C PHE A 123 -47.99 19.97 -49.31
N LYS A 124 -48.69 20.73 -50.14
CA LYS A 124 -49.66 20.23 -51.11
C LYS A 124 -48.94 19.46 -52.20
N LEU A 125 -49.06 18.13 -52.18
CA LEU A 125 -48.39 17.22 -53.10
C LEU A 125 -49.37 16.21 -53.67
N ARG A 126 -49.12 15.78 -54.91
CA ARG A 126 -49.90 14.70 -55.51
C ARG A 126 -49.58 13.36 -54.82
N PRO A 127 -50.57 12.51 -54.56
CA PRO A 127 -50.34 11.19 -53.97
C PRO A 127 -49.41 10.35 -54.85
N LYS A 128 -48.47 9.61 -54.24
CA LYS A 128 -47.55 8.75 -54.99
C LYS A 128 -48.28 7.64 -55.78
N LYS A 129 -49.47 7.23 -55.31
CA LYS A 129 -50.29 6.18 -55.94
C LYS A 129 -51.17 6.69 -57.08
N ASP A 130 -51.48 7.99 -57.11
CA ASP A 130 -52.29 8.63 -58.15
C ASP A 130 -51.65 9.98 -58.56
N PRO A 131 -50.78 9.99 -59.57
CA PRO A 131 -50.12 11.20 -60.06
C PRO A 131 -51.06 12.18 -60.78
N THR A 132 -52.30 11.79 -61.05
CA THR A 132 -53.35 12.61 -61.71
C THR A 132 -54.38 13.19 -60.74
N GLY A 133 -54.44 12.69 -59.51
CA GLY A 133 -55.36 13.14 -58.46
C GLY A 133 -55.10 14.55 -57.93
N PRO A 134 -56.02 15.08 -57.09
CA PRO A 134 -55.91 16.40 -56.48
C PRO A 134 -54.69 16.51 -55.56
N LEU A 135 -54.26 17.75 -55.29
CA LEU A 135 -53.17 18.01 -54.36
C LEU A 135 -53.64 17.75 -52.92
N GLU A 136 -53.00 16.81 -52.24
CA GLU A 136 -53.25 16.49 -50.83
C GLU A 136 -52.17 17.11 -49.95
N ASP A 137 -52.55 17.58 -48.77
CA ASP A 137 -51.61 18.03 -47.75
C ASP A 137 -50.82 16.82 -47.23
N GLN A 138 -49.51 16.81 -47.51
CA GLN A 138 -48.62 15.72 -47.11
C GLN A 138 -47.48 16.25 -46.25
N HIS A 139 -47.19 15.53 -45.18
CA HIS A 139 -46.05 15.79 -44.32
C HIS A 139 -44.73 15.45 -45.03
N VAL A 140 -43.84 16.43 -45.13
CA VAL A 140 -42.54 16.31 -45.80
C VAL A 140 -41.42 16.23 -44.78
N PHE A 141 -40.55 15.24 -44.97
CA PHE A 141 -39.41 14.99 -44.09
C PHE A 141 -38.09 15.13 -44.83
N ALA A 142 -37.04 15.55 -44.12
CA ALA A 142 -35.69 15.67 -44.66
C ALA A 142 -35.03 14.29 -44.76
N SER A 143 -34.72 13.86 -45.99
CA SER A 143 -33.89 12.67 -46.22
C SER A 143 -32.40 12.98 -46.22
N ARG A 144 -32.00 14.21 -46.54
CA ARG A 144 -30.62 14.70 -46.45
C ARG A 144 -30.62 16.12 -45.92
N ILE A 145 -29.81 16.35 -44.89
CA ILE A 145 -29.66 17.64 -44.23
C ILE A 145 -28.28 18.21 -44.59
N SER A 146 -28.22 19.49 -44.95
CA SER A 146 -27.00 20.28 -45.09
C SER A 146 -26.98 21.32 -43.98
N THR A 147 -25.79 21.70 -43.53
CA THR A 147 -25.61 22.72 -42.50
C THR A 147 -24.72 23.86 -42.99
N SER A 148 -24.87 25.06 -42.42
CA SER A 148 -23.88 26.13 -42.54
C SER A 148 -22.66 25.83 -41.65
N GLN A 149 -21.59 26.60 -41.83
CA GLN A 149 -20.45 26.56 -40.91
C GLN A 149 -20.89 27.01 -39.50
N PRO A 150 -20.62 26.23 -38.44
CA PRO A 150 -20.93 26.64 -37.07
C PRO A 150 -19.99 27.74 -36.57
N TYR A 151 -20.54 28.71 -35.85
CA TYR A 151 -19.79 29.75 -35.13
C TYR A 151 -20.26 29.84 -33.67
N TRP A 152 -19.43 30.42 -32.81
CA TRP A 152 -19.77 30.65 -31.40
C TRP A 152 -20.44 32.01 -31.24
N ASP A 153 -21.66 32.01 -30.69
CA ASP A 153 -22.36 33.23 -30.31
C ASP A 153 -22.00 33.59 -28.86
N TYR A 154 -21.26 34.68 -28.67
CA TYR A 154 -20.80 35.14 -27.36
C TYR A 154 -21.95 35.61 -26.46
N ASN A 155 -23.00 36.20 -27.04
CA ASN A 155 -24.13 36.74 -26.26
C ASN A 155 -25.04 35.61 -25.76
N GLN A 156 -25.18 34.56 -26.56
CA GLN A 156 -26.04 33.41 -26.23
C GLN A 156 -25.25 32.25 -25.60
N HIS A 157 -23.92 32.36 -25.51
CA HIS A 157 -22.99 31.33 -25.03
C HIS A 157 -23.26 29.92 -25.63
N ARG A 158 -23.48 29.86 -26.95
CA ARG A 158 -23.77 28.62 -27.66
C ARG A 158 -23.23 28.61 -29.09
N TRP A 159 -23.01 27.41 -29.61
CA TRP A 159 -22.72 27.21 -31.03
C TRP A 159 -24.00 27.32 -31.85
N VAL A 160 -23.94 28.10 -32.93
CA VAL A 160 -25.07 28.34 -33.84
C VAL A 160 -24.67 27.96 -35.26
N TRP A 161 -25.55 27.22 -35.93
CA TRP A 161 -25.50 26.94 -37.36
C TRP A 161 -26.91 26.81 -37.93
N ARG A 162 -27.07 26.99 -39.23
CA ARG A 162 -28.35 26.83 -39.94
C ARG A 162 -28.41 25.44 -40.55
N ARG A 163 -29.59 24.82 -40.52
CA ARG A 163 -29.85 23.50 -41.10
C ARG A 163 -30.85 23.62 -42.26
N TYR A 164 -30.62 22.85 -43.32
CA TYR A 164 -31.39 22.89 -44.55
C TYR A 164 -31.71 21.47 -45.04
N ALA A 165 -32.93 21.23 -45.52
CA ALA A 165 -33.29 20.04 -46.28
C ALA A 165 -32.78 20.18 -47.72
N VAL A 166 -31.89 19.28 -48.14
CA VAL A 166 -31.40 19.20 -49.52
C VAL A 166 -32.25 18.23 -50.35
N THR A 167 -32.66 17.13 -49.73
CA THR A 167 -33.55 16.15 -50.35
C THR A 167 -34.65 15.79 -49.37
N THR A 168 -35.88 15.72 -49.85
CA THR A 168 -37.06 15.46 -49.04
C THR A 168 -37.73 14.14 -49.41
N VAL A 169 -38.52 13.60 -48.48
CA VAL A 169 -39.41 12.45 -48.69
C VAL A 169 -40.77 12.80 -48.09
N PRO A 170 -41.86 12.87 -48.88
CA PRO A 170 -41.89 12.76 -50.35
C PRO A 170 -41.06 13.84 -51.06
N ARG A 171 -40.63 13.55 -52.30
CA ARG A 171 -39.76 14.46 -53.08
C ARG A 171 -40.59 15.64 -53.57
N LEU A 172 -40.15 16.85 -53.26
CA LEU A 172 -40.78 18.07 -53.73
C LEU A 172 -40.44 18.31 -55.22
N PRO A 173 -41.42 18.47 -56.12
CA PRO A 173 -41.17 18.62 -57.56
C PRO A 173 -40.35 19.85 -57.93
N TRP A 174 -40.60 20.98 -57.26
CA TRP A 174 -39.89 22.26 -57.49
C TRP A 174 -38.52 22.32 -56.83
N LEU A 175 -38.16 21.34 -55.99
CA LEU A 175 -36.85 21.31 -55.33
C LEU A 175 -35.80 20.72 -56.29
N GLY A 176 -35.26 21.59 -57.15
CA GLY A 176 -34.22 21.27 -58.13
C GLY A 176 -32.83 21.03 -57.51
N ARG A 177 -31.84 20.65 -58.35
CA ARG A 177 -30.45 20.49 -57.90
C ARG A 177 -29.91 21.83 -57.39
N GLY A 178 -29.48 21.88 -56.13
CA GLY A 178 -28.87 23.06 -55.51
C GLY A 178 -29.81 23.88 -54.63
N MET A 179 -31.14 23.74 -54.78
CA MET A 179 -32.11 24.39 -53.90
C MET A 179 -32.18 23.67 -52.55
N LYS A 180 -32.31 24.43 -51.46
CA LYS A 180 -32.37 23.88 -50.10
C LYS A 180 -33.42 24.61 -49.28
N ILE A 181 -34.24 23.87 -48.53
CA ILE A 181 -35.28 24.45 -47.66
C ILE A 181 -34.72 24.63 -46.27
N ARG A 182 -34.79 25.83 -45.69
CA ARG A 182 -34.32 26.08 -44.32
C ARG A 182 -35.25 25.43 -43.31
N ILE A 183 -34.69 24.71 -42.35
CA ILE A 183 -35.44 24.15 -41.23
C ILE A 183 -35.10 24.95 -39.96
N PRO A 184 -36.05 25.68 -39.35
CA PRO A 184 -35.79 26.47 -38.15
C PRO A 184 -35.50 25.58 -36.94
N TRP A 185 -34.73 26.05 -35.97
CA TRP A 185 -34.55 25.38 -34.67
C TRP A 185 -35.82 25.55 -33.81
N PRO A 186 -36.14 24.60 -32.92
CA PRO A 186 -37.30 24.72 -32.05
C PRO A 186 -37.09 25.85 -31.04
N SER A 187 -38.18 26.51 -30.65
CA SER A 187 -38.14 27.56 -29.63
C SER A 187 -37.75 26.95 -28.27
N MET A 188 -36.67 27.45 -27.67
CA MET A 188 -36.28 27.00 -26.34
C MET A 188 -37.19 27.62 -25.27
N PRO A 189 -37.58 26.86 -24.24
CA PRO A 189 -38.28 27.45 -23.09
C PRO A 189 -37.38 28.52 -22.45
N LYS A 190 -37.96 29.69 -22.11
CA LYS A 190 -37.24 30.73 -21.36
C LYS A 190 -36.83 30.17 -20.01
N ARG A 191 -35.52 30.22 -19.71
CA ARG A 191 -35.00 29.77 -18.41
C ARG A 191 -35.52 30.72 -17.32
N ARG A 192 -36.23 30.18 -16.34
CA ARG A 192 -36.56 30.91 -15.10
C ARG A 192 -35.34 30.89 -14.19
N TYR A 193 -34.85 32.07 -13.82
CA TYR A 193 -33.83 32.19 -12.78
C TYR A 193 -34.54 32.25 -11.42
N PRO A 194 -33.99 31.64 -10.36
CA PRO A 194 -34.51 31.83 -9.02
C PRO A 194 -34.34 33.30 -8.60
N ASP A 195 -35.26 33.79 -7.76
CA ASP A 195 -35.12 35.10 -7.15
C ASP A 195 -33.89 35.13 -6.23
N ALA A 196 -33.22 36.29 -6.17
CA ALA A 196 -32.01 36.45 -5.36
C ALA A 196 -32.34 36.21 -3.87
N GLY A 197 -31.58 35.32 -3.25
CA GLY A 197 -31.70 35.02 -1.82
C GLY A 197 -31.02 36.07 -0.94
N ILE A 198 -31.22 35.96 0.38
CA ILE A 198 -30.62 36.86 1.40
C ILE A 198 -29.08 36.79 1.38
N TYR A 199 -28.52 35.67 0.93
CA TYR A 199 -27.07 35.45 0.84
C TYR A 199 -26.48 35.83 -0.52
N ASP A 200 -27.30 36.23 -1.49
CA ASP A 200 -26.82 36.61 -2.82
C ASP A 200 -26.31 38.06 -2.79
N THR A 201 -25.10 38.27 -3.30
CA THR A 201 -24.47 39.58 -3.35
C THR A 201 -25.27 40.51 -4.28
N THR A 202 -25.58 41.72 -3.82
CA THR A 202 -26.32 42.70 -4.63
C THR A 202 -25.50 43.09 -5.85
N ALA A 203 -26.18 43.42 -6.95
CA ALA A 203 -25.51 43.80 -8.19
C ALA A 203 -24.57 45.01 -8.02
N GLN A 204 -24.92 45.92 -7.10
CA GLN A 204 -24.10 47.09 -6.77
C GLN A 204 -22.81 46.70 -6.05
N GLU A 205 -22.89 45.78 -5.08
CA GLU A 205 -21.69 45.34 -4.35
C GLU A 205 -20.75 44.51 -5.23
N VAL A 206 -21.30 43.75 -6.20
CA VAL A 206 -20.50 43.07 -7.24
C VAL A 206 -19.81 44.06 -8.18
N ALA A 207 -20.44 45.20 -8.47
CA ALA A 207 -19.87 46.23 -9.35
C ALA A 207 -18.81 47.12 -8.65
N LYS A 208 -18.68 47.03 -7.32
CA LYS A 208 -17.76 47.82 -6.52
C LYS A 208 -16.30 47.38 -6.76
N VAL A 209 -15.46 48.33 -7.16
CA VAL A 209 -14.02 48.09 -7.34
C VAL A 209 -13.35 48.09 -5.96
N THR A 210 -12.89 46.92 -5.51
CA THR A 210 -12.26 46.71 -4.19
C THR A 210 -10.73 46.76 -4.20
N TYR A 211 -10.10 46.77 -5.38
CA TYR A 211 -8.64 46.76 -5.53
C TYR A 211 -8.21 47.60 -6.73
N GLN A 212 -7.20 48.44 -6.55
CA GLN A 212 -6.54 49.22 -7.61
C GLN A 212 -5.05 48.86 -7.60
N LEU A 213 -4.49 48.57 -8.79
CA LEU A 213 -3.09 48.21 -8.93
C LEU A 213 -2.18 49.40 -8.58
N PRO A 214 -1.10 49.19 -7.81
CA PRO A 214 -0.12 50.24 -7.57
C PRO A 214 0.60 50.61 -8.87
N LEU A 215 0.84 51.90 -9.08
CA LEU A 215 1.57 52.41 -10.23
C LEU A 215 3.07 52.13 -10.05
N PHE A 216 3.68 51.37 -10.96
CA PHE A 216 5.13 51.16 -10.97
C PHE A 216 5.82 52.40 -11.56
N ASP A 217 6.90 52.85 -10.93
CA ASP A 217 7.79 53.86 -11.51
C ASP A 217 8.49 53.25 -12.75
N PRO A 218 8.36 53.84 -13.95
CA PRO A 218 8.96 53.32 -15.18
C PRO A 218 10.49 53.45 -15.24
N SER A 219 11.14 54.10 -14.27
CA SER A 219 12.59 54.26 -14.25
C SER A 219 13.33 52.92 -14.02
N PRO A 220 14.32 52.55 -14.86
CA PRO A 220 15.11 51.33 -14.67
C PRO A 220 16.04 51.36 -13.44
N LEU A 221 16.21 52.54 -12.83
CA LEU A 221 16.97 52.75 -11.59
C LEU A 221 16.07 52.79 -10.35
N ALA A 222 14.75 52.78 -10.52
CA ALA A 222 13.82 52.75 -9.38
C ALA A 222 14.00 51.43 -8.62
N PRO A 223 14.04 51.47 -7.27
CA PRO A 223 14.15 50.26 -6.48
C PRO A 223 12.91 49.39 -6.71
N LEU A 224 13.14 48.16 -7.17
CA LEU A 224 12.07 47.17 -7.24
C LEU A 224 11.54 46.92 -5.81
N PRO A 225 10.23 46.75 -5.63
CA PRO A 225 9.67 46.39 -4.34
C PRO A 225 10.31 45.08 -3.84
N ARG A 226 10.69 45.04 -2.56
CA ARG A 226 11.32 43.87 -1.95
C ARG A 226 10.35 42.69 -1.97
N VAL A 227 10.85 41.49 -2.32
CA VAL A 227 10.10 40.24 -2.10
C VAL A 227 10.07 39.96 -0.59
N PRO A 228 8.87 39.92 0.04
CA PRO A 228 8.74 39.71 1.48
C PRO A 228 9.25 38.31 1.88
N GLU A 229 9.73 38.19 3.12
CA GLU A 229 10.16 36.89 3.65
C GLU A 229 8.95 36.01 4.00
N GLU A 230 9.11 34.69 3.94
CA GLU A 230 8.03 33.73 4.23
C GLU A 230 7.44 33.97 5.63
N ASP A 231 8.27 34.29 6.61
CA ASP A 231 7.85 34.62 7.98
C ASP A 231 6.99 35.88 8.05
N GLU A 232 7.26 36.87 7.19
CA GLU A 232 6.50 38.13 7.14
C GLU A 232 5.09 37.88 6.61
N TYR A 233 4.98 37.11 5.52
CA TYR A 233 3.70 36.66 4.96
C TYR A 233 2.88 35.86 5.98
N LEU A 234 3.50 34.87 6.63
CA LEU A 234 2.82 34.02 7.61
C LEU A 234 2.34 34.83 8.82
N ARG A 235 3.10 35.83 9.28
CA ARG A 235 2.66 36.71 10.38
C ARG A 235 1.43 37.54 9.99
N HIS A 236 1.40 38.08 8.76
CA HIS A 236 0.26 38.87 8.28
C HIS A 236 -1.02 38.04 8.10
N VAL A 237 -0.92 36.80 7.61
CA VAL A 237 -2.08 35.92 7.37
C VAL A 237 -2.62 35.31 8.66
N PHE A 238 -1.75 34.80 9.53
CA PHE A 238 -2.16 34.03 10.70
C PHE A 238 -2.39 34.87 11.96
N ASN A 239 -1.84 36.10 12.01
CA ASN A 239 -2.02 36.99 13.16
C ASN A 239 -2.62 38.35 12.75
N PRO A 240 -3.84 38.38 12.17
CA PRO A 240 -4.47 39.62 11.70
C PRO A 240 -4.80 40.61 12.83
N HIS A 241 -4.86 40.14 14.08
CA HIS A 241 -5.12 40.93 15.27
C HIS A 241 -3.91 41.76 15.75
N LEU A 242 -2.71 41.53 15.19
CA LEU A 242 -1.51 42.29 15.56
C LEU A 242 -1.44 43.71 14.98
N SER A 243 -2.46 44.15 14.22
CA SER A 243 -2.56 45.50 13.63
C SER A 243 -1.24 46.00 13.04
N LEU A 244 -0.53 45.13 12.32
CA LEU A 244 0.61 45.54 11.52
C LEU A 244 0.08 46.49 10.44
N GLY A 245 0.69 47.68 10.29
CA GLY A 245 0.22 48.70 9.35
C GLY A 245 0.03 48.11 7.95
N TYR A 246 -1.21 48.08 7.47
CA TYR A 246 -1.52 47.67 6.12
C TYR A 246 -1.20 48.82 5.17
N ASP A 247 -0.07 48.71 4.48
CA ASP A 247 0.29 49.66 3.42
C ASP A 247 -0.51 49.34 2.16
N ALA A 248 -1.56 50.12 1.91
CA ALA A 248 -2.40 49.97 0.72
C ALA A 248 -1.66 50.27 -0.60
N SER A 249 -0.47 50.88 -0.54
CA SER A 249 0.37 51.14 -1.70
C SER A 249 1.32 49.98 -2.04
N ALA A 250 1.46 48.99 -1.14
CA ALA A 250 2.30 47.84 -1.37
C ALA A 250 1.67 46.87 -2.41
N PRO A 251 2.44 46.34 -3.37
CA PRO A 251 1.95 45.39 -4.36
C PRO A 251 1.63 44.04 -3.72
N PHE A 252 0.35 43.85 -3.37
CA PHE A 252 -0.16 42.63 -2.74
C PHE A 252 0.14 41.36 -3.58
N GLU A 253 0.32 41.50 -4.89
CA GLU A 253 0.67 40.41 -5.80
C GLU A 253 2.01 39.73 -5.48
N LEU A 254 2.95 40.47 -4.90
CA LEU A 254 4.23 39.90 -4.46
C LEU A 254 4.05 38.93 -3.27
N TYR A 255 3.06 39.19 -2.41
CA TYR A 255 2.72 38.31 -1.28
C TYR A 255 2.02 37.04 -1.74
N LEU A 256 1.25 37.11 -2.83
CA LEU A 256 0.50 35.97 -3.37
C LEU A 256 1.32 35.07 -4.30
N GLN A 257 2.51 35.50 -4.73
CA GLN A 257 3.33 34.75 -5.69
C GLN A 257 3.61 33.29 -5.26
N PRO A 258 3.96 32.98 -3.99
CA PRO A 258 4.20 31.59 -3.54
C PRO A 258 2.93 30.73 -3.61
N ASP A 259 1.77 31.32 -3.37
CA ASP A 259 0.48 30.63 -3.32
C ASP A 259 -0.13 30.42 -4.72
N LEU A 260 0.02 31.42 -5.59
CA LEU A 260 -0.44 31.35 -6.98
C LEU A 260 0.45 30.45 -7.85
N ALA A 261 1.74 30.36 -7.52
CA ALA A 261 2.69 29.54 -8.26
C ALA A 261 3.23 28.40 -7.40
N ASN A 262 2.67 27.20 -7.59
CA ASN A 262 3.14 26.00 -6.89
C ASN A 262 4.68 25.86 -7.00
N PRO A 263 5.41 25.95 -5.87
CA PRO A 263 6.88 25.90 -5.86
C PRO A 263 7.41 24.55 -6.33
N HIS A 264 6.58 23.51 -6.35
CA HIS A 264 6.88 22.16 -6.82
C HIS A 264 6.33 21.85 -8.21
N SER A 265 5.84 22.86 -8.94
CA SER A 265 5.44 22.71 -10.34
C SER A 265 6.60 22.20 -11.21
N ARG A 266 6.27 21.51 -12.32
CA ARG A 266 7.28 20.95 -13.23
C ARG A 266 8.19 22.05 -13.81
N ALA A 267 7.62 23.22 -14.13
CA ALA A 267 8.38 24.36 -14.64
C ALA A 267 9.40 24.89 -13.62
N LYS A 268 9.00 25.10 -12.36
CA LYS A 268 9.89 25.53 -11.28
C LYS A 268 10.94 24.48 -10.89
N LYS A 269 10.60 23.19 -10.98
CA LYS A 269 11.58 22.10 -10.85
C LYS A 269 12.63 22.13 -11.96
N LEU A 270 12.20 22.36 -13.20
CA LEU A 270 13.10 22.48 -14.35
C LEU A 270 14.00 23.72 -14.24
N GLU A 271 13.44 24.86 -13.81
CA GLU A 271 14.19 26.10 -13.58
C GLU A 271 15.30 25.91 -12.53
N ARG A 272 14.98 25.31 -11.37
CA ARG A 272 15.98 24.97 -10.33
C ARG A 272 17.04 24.01 -10.84
N TRP A 273 16.65 23.00 -11.62
CA TRP A 273 17.60 22.06 -12.21
C TRP A 273 18.54 22.77 -13.20
N LYS A 274 18.02 23.64 -14.08
CA LYS A 274 18.83 24.44 -15.01
C LYS A 274 19.79 25.36 -14.26
N ALA A 275 19.32 26.08 -13.23
CA ALA A 275 20.15 26.94 -12.39
C ALA A 275 21.25 26.15 -11.65
N HIS A 276 20.93 24.94 -11.19
CA HIS A 276 21.93 24.07 -10.58
C HIS A 276 23.00 23.61 -11.58
N GLN A 277 22.60 23.23 -12.80
CA GLN A 277 23.53 22.87 -13.87
C GLN A 277 24.42 24.05 -14.29
N SER A 278 23.86 25.26 -14.43
CA SER A 278 24.64 26.45 -14.76
C SER A 278 25.64 26.81 -13.66
N ALA A 279 25.26 26.66 -12.39
CA ALA A 279 26.16 26.86 -11.25
C ALA A 279 27.32 25.85 -11.25
N LEU A 280 27.05 24.56 -11.49
CA LEU A 280 28.09 23.54 -11.60
C LEU A 280 29.06 23.81 -12.76
N HIS A 281 28.53 24.26 -13.90
CA HIS A 281 29.34 24.64 -15.06
C HIS A 281 30.22 25.86 -14.76
N ALA A 282 29.64 26.91 -14.15
CA ALA A 282 30.38 28.09 -13.74
C ALA A 282 31.49 27.77 -12.72
N LEU A 283 31.22 26.90 -11.75
CA LEU A 283 32.20 26.44 -10.77
C LEU A 283 33.34 25.69 -11.45
N ARG A 284 33.03 24.74 -12.35
CA ARG A 284 34.04 23.99 -13.09
C ARG A 284 34.92 24.91 -13.93
N LYS A 285 34.31 25.89 -14.62
CA LYS A 285 35.03 26.88 -15.42
C LYS A 285 35.95 27.72 -14.54
N LYS A 286 35.46 28.22 -13.41
CA LYS A 286 36.25 29.01 -12.46
C LYS A 286 37.49 28.25 -11.95
N ILE A 287 37.34 26.97 -11.61
CA ILE A 287 38.45 26.13 -11.15
C ILE A 287 39.42 25.86 -12.30
N ALA A 288 38.91 25.56 -13.51
CA ALA A 288 39.76 25.33 -14.68
C ALA A 288 40.56 26.58 -15.07
N ASP A 289 39.93 27.75 -15.07
CA ASP A 289 40.59 29.03 -15.38
C ASP A 289 41.69 29.33 -14.35
N HIS A 290 41.42 29.06 -13.06
CA HIS A 290 42.40 29.21 -11.98
C HIS A 290 43.61 28.26 -12.14
N GLU A 291 43.38 26.97 -12.41
CA GLU A 291 44.49 26.01 -12.61
C GLU A 291 45.28 26.27 -13.90
N LEU A 292 44.65 26.84 -14.93
CA LEU A 292 45.34 27.24 -16.17
C LEU A 292 46.20 28.50 -16.00
N GLN A 293 45.85 29.39 -15.07
CA GLN A 293 46.66 30.55 -14.71
C GLN A 293 47.89 30.17 -13.86
N HIS A 294 47.83 29.07 -13.10
CA HIS A 294 48.87 28.60 -12.19
C HIS A 294 49.40 27.21 -12.57
N LEU A 295 50.21 27.15 -13.63
CA LEU A 295 50.70 25.88 -14.19
C LEU A 295 51.80 25.23 -13.34
N ASP A 296 52.64 25.98 -12.61
CA ASP A 296 53.64 25.47 -11.66
C ASP A 296 54.44 24.24 -12.17
N GLY A 297 54.90 24.29 -13.42
CA GLY A 297 55.66 23.20 -14.06
C GLY A 297 54.83 22.03 -14.60
N ARG A 298 53.51 22.03 -14.40
CA ARG A 298 52.56 21.04 -14.95
C ARG A 298 52.20 21.35 -16.40
N THR A 299 51.91 20.31 -17.17
CA THR A 299 51.35 20.47 -18.53
C THR A 299 49.89 20.94 -18.48
N VAL A 300 49.42 21.64 -19.52
CA VAL A 300 48.01 22.08 -19.66
C VAL A 300 47.02 20.91 -19.50
N LYS A 301 47.42 19.71 -19.92
CA LYS A 301 46.61 18.48 -19.78
C LYS A 301 46.50 18.06 -18.31
N GLN A 302 47.58 18.13 -17.55
CA GLN A 302 47.61 17.83 -16.11
C GLN A 302 46.82 18.88 -15.31
N ALA A 303 47.00 20.18 -15.58
CA ALA A 303 46.24 21.23 -14.91
C ALA A 303 44.72 21.10 -15.14
N LYS A 304 44.28 20.73 -16.36
CA LYS A 304 42.87 20.43 -16.65
C LYS A 304 42.36 19.18 -15.93
N ALA A 305 43.19 18.17 -15.74
CA ALA A 305 42.84 16.96 -14.99
C ALA A 305 42.68 17.26 -13.49
N ASP A 306 43.60 18.05 -12.92
CA ASP A 306 43.55 18.48 -11.52
C ASP A 306 42.34 19.39 -11.26
N ALA A 307 42.04 20.32 -12.18
CA ALA A 307 40.83 21.13 -12.10
C ALA A 307 39.56 20.28 -12.07
N ALA A 308 39.49 19.21 -12.86
CA ALA A 308 38.37 18.28 -12.87
C ALA A 308 38.30 17.43 -11.59
N PHE A 309 39.44 17.11 -10.98
CA PHE A 309 39.50 16.43 -9.68
C PHE A 309 39.00 17.36 -8.55
N LYS A 310 39.57 18.56 -8.41
CA LYS A 310 39.17 19.56 -7.40
C LYS A 310 37.70 19.94 -7.51
N TRP A 311 37.18 20.07 -8.74
CA TRP A 311 35.76 20.30 -8.97
C TRP A 311 34.87 19.18 -8.41
N ARG A 312 35.23 17.90 -8.63
CA ARG A 312 34.48 16.76 -8.09
C ARG A 312 34.47 16.76 -6.56
N GLU A 313 35.63 16.98 -5.95
CA GLU A 313 35.78 17.04 -4.50
C GLU A 313 34.94 18.17 -3.88
N GLN A 314 34.98 19.36 -4.49
CA GLN A 314 34.20 20.51 -4.02
C GLN A 314 32.68 20.29 -4.15
N VAL A 315 32.24 19.65 -5.24
CA VAL A 315 30.83 19.26 -5.43
C VAL A 315 30.40 18.24 -4.37
N GLU A 316 31.22 17.24 -4.07
CA GLU A 316 30.94 16.24 -3.04
C GLU A 316 30.89 16.88 -1.64
N ALA A 317 31.83 17.76 -1.33
CA ALA A 317 31.86 18.51 -0.07
C ALA A 317 30.61 19.38 0.10
N GLU A 318 30.14 20.07 -0.95
CA GLU A 318 28.90 20.83 -0.91
C GLU A 318 27.66 19.94 -0.70
N GLN A 319 27.62 18.76 -1.33
CA GLN A 319 26.53 17.82 -1.14
C GLN A 319 26.47 17.29 0.30
N LYS A 320 27.62 16.92 0.87
CA LYS A 320 27.75 16.52 2.29
C LYS A 320 27.30 17.65 3.23
N LYS A 321 27.70 18.90 2.96
CA LYS A 321 27.24 20.08 3.71
C LYS A 321 25.72 20.29 3.63
N LYS A 322 25.13 20.16 2.43
CA LYS A 322 23.68 20.29 2.22
C LYS A 322 22.89 19.17 2.91
N LYS A 323 23.36 17.92 2.86
CA LYS A 323 22.77 16.79 3.59
C LYS A 323 22.80 17.05 5.10
N LYS A 324 23.95 17.46 5.64
CA LYS A 324 24.11 17.82 7.05
C LYS A 324 23.19 18.97 7.48
N ALA A 325 23.02 19.99 6.63
CA ALA A 325 22.13 21.12 6.90
C ALA A 325 20.65 20.71 6.95
N ARG A 326 20.21 19.78 6.11
CA ARG A 326 18.82 19.27 6.10
C ARG A 326 18.48 18.42 7.33
N TRP A 327 19.49 17.81 7.94
CA TRP A 327 19.33 16.93 9.10
C TRP A 327 19.27 17.70 10.43
N MET A 328 19.68 18.97 10.45
CA MET A 328 19.67 19.81 11.65
C MET A 328 18.34 20.55 11.82
N HIS A 329 17.75 20.54 13.01
CA HIS A 329 16.55 21.32 13.35
C HIS A 329 16.81 22.83 13.13
N SER A 330 15.81 23.61 12.70
CA SER A 330 15.97 25.05 12.37
C SER A 330 16.68 25.85 13.48
N ALA A 331 16.39 25.53 14.75
CA ALA A 331 17.06 26.13 15.91
C ALA A 331 18.56 25.78 16.03
N GLN A 332 18.96 24.56 15.64
CA GLN A 332 20.36 24.14 15.61
C GLN A 332 21.11 24.80 14.46
N VAL A 333 20.46 24.96 13.30
CA VAL A 333 21.02 25.70 12.15
C VAL A 333 21.31 27.15 12.51
N ALA A 334 20.38 27.84 13.19
CA ALA A 334 20.57 29.21 13.67
C ALA A 334 21.70 29.32 14.70
N LYS A 335 21.82 28.36 15.63
CA LYS A 335 22.92 28.30 16.60
C LYS A 335 24.28 28.09 15.92
N TRP A 336 24.32 27.27 14.88
CA TRP A 336 25.53 26.99 14.11
C TRP A 336 25.96 28.18 13.26
N ALA A 337 25.03 28.87 12.60
CA ALA A 337 25.28 30.11 11.87
C ALA A 337 25.91 31.18 12.79
N ARG A 338 25.34 31.38 14.00
CA ARG A 338 25.91 32.28 15.01
C ARG A 338 27.31 31.85 15.47
N LYS A 339 27.58 30.54 15.58
CA LYS A 339 28.90 30.01 15.96
C LYS A 339 29.93 30.20 14.84
N ALA A 340 29.53 30.03 13.58
CA ALA A 340 30.37 30.26 12.40
C ALA A 340 30.73 31.75 12.26
N GLU A 341 29.76 32.64 12.43
CA GLU A 341 30.01 34.09 12.41
C GLU A 341 30.93 34.54 13.56
N LYS A 342 30.77 33.95 14.75
CA LYS A 342 31.71 34.20 15.85
C LYS A 342 33.13 33.71 15.54
N ARG A 343 33.29 32.58 14.85
CA ARG A 343 34.60 32.06 14.43
C ARG A 343 35.24 32.96 13.37
N SER A 344 34.50 33.37 12.33
CA SER A 344 35.03 34.26 11.29
C SER A 344 35.45 35.61 11.87
N LYS A 345 34.69 36.17 12.82
CA LYS A 345 35.09 37.39 13.55
C LYS A 345 36.35 37.19 14.39
N LYS A 346 36.54 36.03 15.02
CA LYS A 346 37.78 35.71 15.75
C LYS A 346 38.97 35.57 14.82
N GLU A 347 38.82 34.85 13.72
CA GLU A 347 39.87 34.68 12.70
C GLU A 347 40.25 36.03 12.07
N ALA A 348 39.28 36.90 11.78
CA ALA A 348 39.54 38.24 11.29
C ALA A 348 40.29 39.10 12.31
N ARG A 349 39.95 39.00 13.61
CA ARG A 349 40.69 39.68 14.70
C ARG A 349 42.10 39.14 14.86
N GLN A 350 42.28 37.83 14.74
CA GLN A 350 43.60 37.19 14.83
C GLN A 350 44.47 37.56 13.63
N ARG A 351 43.90 37.58 12.42
CA ARG A 351 44.56 38.12 11.23
C ARG A 351 44.96 39.57 11.41
N ARG A 352 44.05 40.42 11.92
CA ARG A 352 44.37 41.82 12.25
C ARG A 352 45.51 41.95 13.27
N ARG A 353 45.49 41.17 14.35
CA ARG A 353 46.57 41.14 15.34
C ARG A 353 47.92 40.70 14.75
N LEU A 354 47.91 39.70 13.86
CA LEU A 354 49.12 39.25 13.17
C LEU A 354 49.64 40.30 12.18
N THR A 355 48.75 41.06 11.52
CA THR A 355 49.15 42.18 10.65
C THR A 355 49.56 43.43 11.43
N GLU A 356 49.07 43.63 12.65
CA GLU A 356 49.38 44.77 13.54
C GLU A 356 50.56 44.48 14.48
N LEU A 357 51.10 43.25 14.47
CA LEU A 357 52.30 42.88 15.22
C LEU A 357 53.55 43.50 14.55
N THR A 358 53.82 44.76 14.85
CA THR A 358 55.12 45.38 14.61
C THR A 358 56.09 44.98 15.73
N LEU A 359 57.19 44.34 15.37
CA LEU A 359 58.30 44.06 16.29
C LEU A 359 58.85 45.39 16.83
N LYS A 360 59.11 45.49 18.14
CA LYS A 360 59.84 46.63 18.70
C LYS A 360 61.28 46.56 18.20
N GLU A 361 61.80 47.67 17.69
CA GLU A 361 63.20 47.77 17.27
C GLU A 361 64.12 47.61 18.49
N GLU A 362 64.97 46.60 18.46
CA GLU A 362 66.07 46.41 19.40
C GLU A 362 67.42 46.63 18.68
N PRO A 363 68.48 47.09 19.38
CA PRO A 363 69.69 47.65 18.77
C PRO A 363 70.52 46.71 17.87
N ASN A 364 70.17 45.42 17.77
CA ASN A 364 70.83 44.45 16.90
C ASN A 364 69.96 43.95 15.72
N GLN A 365 68.84 44.62 15.44
CA GLN A 365 67.93 44.22 14.38
C GLN A 365 68.39 44.80 13.03
N VAL A 366 69.12 44.02 12.25
CA VAL A 366 69.56 44.41 10.89
C VAL A 366 68.38 44.31 9.94
N LEU A 367 67.67 45.43 9.74
CA LEU A 367 66.73 45.59 8.64
C LEU A 367 67.54 45.87 7.37
N SER A 368 67.39 45.04 6.34
CA SER A 368 68.00 45.31 5.04
C SER A 368 67.37 46.59 4.45
N MET A 369 68.11 47.70 4.49
CA MET A 369 67.75 48.92 3.76
C MET A 369 67.82 48.66 2.26
N ALA A 370 66.67 48.37 1.66
CA ALA A 370 66.44 48.55 0.24
C ALA A 370 65.22 49.45 0.04
N SER A 371 65.53 50.74 -0.13
CA SER A 371 64.78 51.78 -0.83
C SER A 371 63.30 52.02 -0.46
N SER A 372 63.10 53.03 0.37
CA SER A 372 61.99 53.96 0.23
C SER A 372 62.20 54.85 -0.99
N LEU A 373 61.33 54.76 -2.01
CA LEU A 373 61.05 55.84 -2.96
C LEU A 373 59.81 55.51 -3.82
N GLY A 374 58.69 56.19 -3.53
CA GLY A 374 57.63 56.50 -4.50
C GLY A 374 56.46 55.52 -4.69
N SER A 375 55.25 56.02 -4.37
CA SER A 375 53.94 55.63 -4.94
C SER A 375 53.33 54.25 -4.58
N PRO A 376 51.98 54.13 -4.54
CA PRO A 376 51.27 52.97 -4.01
C PRO A 376 51.13 51.86 -5.06
N GLU A 377 50.94 50.62 -4.60
CA GLU A 377 50.78 49.39 -5.40
C GLU A 377 52.07 48.80 -6.00
N ALA A 378 52.80 48.02 -5.20
CA ALA A 378 53.58 46.91 -5.73
C ALA A 378 53.71 45.75 -4.72
N LEU A 379 53.01 44.66 -5.03
CA LEU A 379 53.57 43.31 -5.13
C LEU A 379 54.51 42.84 -4.01
N TYR A 380 53.96 42.12 -3.01
CA TYR A 380 54.76 41.13 -2.26
C TYR A 380 54.54 39.72 -2.83
N ARG A 381 55.61 39.25 -3.47
CA ARG A 381 55.84 37.93 -4.04
C ARG A 381 55.99 36.93 -2.90
N ALA A 382 55.23 35.84 -2.89
CA ALA A 382 55.46 34.73 -1.97
C ALA A 382 56.76 34.01 -2.36
N ILE A 383 57.69 33.87 -1.41
CA ILE A 383 58.87 32.99 -1.51
C ILE A 383 58.45 31.59 -0.99
N PRO A 384 58.92 30.49 -1.61
CA PRO A 384 58.32 29.17 -1.49
C PRO A 384 58.77 28.47 -0.19
N GLN A 385 57.82 27.96 0.57
CA GLN A 385 58.09 26.95 1.58
C GLN A 385 57.83 25.57 0.99
N GLY A 386 58.91 24.80 0.88
CA GLY A 386 58.88 23.38 0.57
C GLY A 386 58.43 22.53 1.76
N GLU A 387 58.05 21.30 1.40
CA GLU A 387 57.77 20.12 2.21
C GLU A 387 56.80 20.27 3.39
N ASP A 388 55.60 19.75 3.13
CA ASP A 388 54.57 19.38 4.09
C ASP A 388 55.13 18.57 5.26
N VAL A 389 55.04 19.13 6.48
CA VAL A 389 54.86 18.32 7.69
C VAL A 389 53.53 18.68 8.31
N ASN A 390 52.60 17.74 8.16
CA ASN A 390 51.23 17.72 8.65
C ASN A 390 51.07 18.29 10.07
N ALA A 391 50.54 19.52 10.18
CA ALA A 391 50.00 20.06 11.43
C ALA A 391 48.57 19.54 11.70
N SER A 392 48.34 18.24 11.49
CA SER A 392 47.05 17.57 11.72
C SER A 392 47.16 16.36 12.63
N GLN A 393 48.13 16.32 13.55
CA GLN A 393 48.17 15.34 14.65
C GLN A 393 48.90 15.89 15.88
N ILE A 394 48.18 16.59 16.76
CA ILE A 394 48.38 16.46 18.21
C ILE A 394 46.99 16.34 18.86
N ASN A 395 46.84 15.22 19.56
CA ASN A 395 45.65 14.69 20.20
C ASN A 395 45.59 15.18 21.66
N LEU A 396 44.39 15.12 22.28
CA LEU A 396 43.98 15.35 23.69
C LEU A 396 42.93 16.47 23.77
N GLY A 397 41.71 16.25 24.22
CA GLY A 397 41.02 15.10 24.79
C GLY A 397 39.60 15.56 25.13
N SER A 398 38.66 14.61 25.13
CA SER A 398 37.28 14.74 25.63
C SER A 398 36.44 15.94 25.13
N GLU A 399 35.61 15.73 24.11
CA GLU A 399 34.18 16.07 24.16
C GLU A 399 33.45 15.52 22.92
N ALA A 400 32.72 14.42 23.16
CA ALA A 400 31.61 13.83 22.40
C ALA A 400 31.42 14.26 20.93
N VAL A 401 32.07 13.52 20.04
CA VAL A 401 31.70 13.42 18.62
C VAL A 401 30.41 12.60 18.52
N ILE A 402 29.27 13.28 18.38
CA ILE A 402 28.04 12.66 17.88
C ILE A 402 28.16 12.61 16.35
N SER A 403 28.74 11.53 15.85
CA SER A 403 28.70 11.15 14.44
C SER A 403 27.32 10.55 14.14
N SER A 404 26.46 11.32 13.48
CA SER A 404 25.29 10.76 12.79
C SER A 404 25.71 10.32 11.38
N GLU A 405 26.08 9.05 11.25
CA GLU A 405 26.14 8.38 9.96
C GLU A 405 24.72 8.25 9.39
N GLU A 406 24.57 8.51 8.09
CA GLU A 406 23.39 8.14 7.30
C GLU A 406 23.14 6.63 7.44
N PRO A 407 21.88 6.14 7.37
CA PRO A 407 21.62 4.71 7.28
C PRO A 407 22.09 4.23 5.90
N THR A 408 23.37 3.91 5.82
CA THR A 408 23.90 2.99 4.83
C THR A 408 23.27 1.64 5.15
N ASP A 409 22.54 1.05 4.20
CA ASP A 409 22.19 -0.37 4.31
C ASP A 409 23.46 -1.13 4.68
N PRO A 410 23.45 -1.97 5.74
CA PRO A 410 24.63 -2.75 6.05
C PRO A 410 25.00 -3.57 4.81
N PRO A 411 26.27 -3.57 4.38
CA PRO A 411 26.69 -4.43 3.29
C PRO A 411 26.30 -5.88 3.62
N ALA A 412 25.82 -6.60 2.61
CA ALA A 412 25.23 -7.94 2.73
C ALA A 412 26.13 -9.03 3.39
N PHE A 413 27.34 -8.68 3.82
CA PHE A 413 28.32 -9.54 4.48
C PHE A 413 28.32 -9.46 6.03
N LEU A 414 27.53 -8.58 6.66
CA LEU A 414 27.47 -8.45 8.14
C LEU A 414 26.07 -8.69 8.72
N VAL A 415 25.34 -9.69 8.24
CA VAL A 415 24.30 -10.30 9.08
C VAL A 415 24.98 -11.37 9.92
N ASP A 416 25.32 -11.01 11.14
CA ASP A 416 25.90 -11.93 12.13
C ASP A 416 25.03 -13.20 12.20
N SER A 417 25.63 -14.37 11.92
CA SER A 417 24.97 -15.68 11.99
C SER A 417 24.23 -15.86 13.32
N SER A 418 24.72 -15.23 14.38
CA SER A 418 24.11 -15.20 15.71
C SER A 418 22.68 -14.64 15.70
N ILE A 419 22.40 -13.57 14.93
CA ILE A 419 21.07 -12.96 14.86
C ILE A 419 20.08 -13.89 14.14
N HIS A 420 20.53 -14.60 13.10
CA HIS A 420 19.70 -15.60 12.43
C HIS A 420 19.32 -16.75 13.36
N TRP A 421 20.28 -17.25 14.15
CA TRP A 421 20.03 -18.27 15.16
C TRP A 421 19.04 -17.82 16.22
N VAL A 422 19.12 -16.56 16.69
CA VAL A 422 18.13 -16.02 17.63
C VAL A 422 16.73 -15.97 17.00
N HIS A 423 16.60 -15.51 15.76
CA HIS A 423 15.30 -15.51 15.06
C HIS A 423 14.76 -16.93 14.85
N LEU A 424 15.62 -17.90 14.58
CA LEU A 424 15.25 -19.31 14.51
C LEU A 424 14.75 -19.84 15.86
N ILE A 425 15.45 -19.56 16.96
CA ILE A 425 15.05 -19.92 18.33
C ILE A 425 13.70 -19.27 18.68
N LEU A 426 13.49 -18.00 18.34
CA LEU A 426 12.22 -17.31 18.54
C LEU A 426 11.10 -17.91 17.70
N GLY A 427 11.39 -18.33 16.46
CA GLY A 427 10.48 -19.09 15.63
C GLY A 427 10.05 -20.42 16.27
N CYS A 428 10.99 -21.14 16.88
CA CYS A 428 10.71 -22.34 17.66
C CYS A 428 9.75 -22.03 18.82
N ALA A 429 10.03 -20.97 19.60
CA ALA A 429 9.22 -20.58 20.74
C ALA A 429 7.77 -20.21 20.39
N VAL A 430 7.53 -19.64 19.20
CA VAL A 430 6.19 -19.26 18.73
C VAL A 430 5.24 -20.46 18.60
N LEU A 431 5.70 -21.58 18.04
CA LEU A 431 4.86 -22.78 17.85
C LEU A 431 4.97 -23.79 18.99
N LEU A 432 5.95 -23.64 19.87
CA LEU A 432 6.16 -24.56 20.98
C LEU A 432 4.94 -24.65 21.91
N SER A 433 4.25 -23.54 22.18
CA SER A 433 3.09 -23.52 23.07
C SER A 433 1.97 -24.47 22.63
N TRP A 434 1.61 -24.44 21.34
CA TRP A 434 0.60 -25.34 20.78
C TRP A 434 1.09 -26.79 20.69
N ASN A 435 2.32 -26.98 20.24
CA ASN A 435 2.88 -28.31 20.06
C ASN A 435 2.97 -29.07 21.39
N VAL A 436 3.28 -28.38 22.49
CA VAL A 436 3.28 -28.94 23.85
C VAL A 436 1.92 -29.47 24.28
N VAL A 437 0.86 -28.71 23.99
CA VAL A 437 -0.50 -29.10 24.32
C VAL A 437 -0.94 -30.32 23.49
N ILE A 438 -0.66 -30.35 22.19
CA ILE A 438 -1.01 -31.50 21.33
C ILE A 438 -0.29 -32.77 21.76
N THR A 439 1.02 -32.69 22.04
CA THR A 439 1.81 -33.89 22.40
C THR A 439 1.39 -34.48 23.73
N ALA A 440 0.87 -33.65 24.64
CA ALA A 440 0.39 -34.08 25.94
C ALA A 440 -1.07 -34.59 25.91
N MET A 441 -1.71 -34.66 24.73
CA MET A 441 -3.08 -35.16 24.59
C MET A 441 -3.29 -36.56 25.20
N PRO A 442 -2.37 -37.55 25.06
CA PRO A 442 -2.51 -38.84 25.72
C PRO A 442 -2.58 -38.71 27.25
N PHE A 443 -1.69 -37.90 27.85
CA PHE A 443 -1.70 -37.61 29.29
C PHE A 443 -3.00 -36.94 29.74
N PHE A 444 -3.52 -35.98 28.99
CA PHE A 444 -4.80 -35.36 29.32
C PHE A 444 -5.97 -36.36 29.22
N ALA A 445 -5.93 -37.25 28.22
CA ALA A 445 -6.94 -38.27 28.02
C ALA A 445 -6.92 -39.35 29.11
N SER A 446 -5.74 -39.75 29.62
CA SER A 446 -5.66 -40.69 30.75
C SER A 446 -6.14 -40.08 32.06
N ARG A 447 -5.86 -38.80 32.30
CA ARG A 447 -6.42 -38.07 33.45
C ARG A 447 -7.95 -37.93 33.42
N LEU A 448 -8.54 -37.89 32.23
CA LEU A 448 -9.99 -37.81 32.02
C LEU A 448 -10.63 -39.19 31.81
N ALA A 449 -9.89 -40.29 31.95
CA ALA A 449 -10.34 -41.64 31.55
C ALA A 449 -11.65 -42.08 32.20
N GLN A 450 -11.92 -41.63 33.43
CA GLN A 450 -13.11 -41.98 34.22
C GLN A 450 -14.29 -41.01 34.03
N SER A 451 -14.15 -39.97 33.19
CA SER A 451 -15.17 -38.94 32.97
C SER A 451 -15.76 -39.02 31.56
N SER A 452 -17.05 -38.68 31.43
CA SER A 452 -17.71 -38.49 30.13
C SER A 452 -17.05 -37.40 29.26
N LEU A 453 -16.23 -36.53 29.87
CA LEU A 453 -15.53 -35.43 29.20
C LEU A 453 -14.38 -35.89 28.27
N ARG A 454 -13.90 -37.14 28.40
CA ARG A 454 -12.76 -37.68 27.63
C ARG A 454 -12.95 -37.59 26.11
N SER A 455 -14.13 -38.00 25.62
CA SER A 455 -14.41 -38.11 24.18
C SER A 455 -14.48 -36.73 23.49
N THR A 456 -14.92 -35.70 24.21
CA THR A 456 -15.07 -34.34 23.68
C THR A 456 -13.86 -33.43 23.93
N PHE A 457 -12.94 -33.83 24.80
CA PHE A 457 -11.85 -32.98 25.29
C PHE A 457 -10.96 -32.42 24.18
N ALA A 458 -10.49 -33.27 23.26
CA ALA A 458 -9.61 -32.84 22.17
C ALA A 458 -10.26 -31.78 21.27
N SER A 459 -11.56 -31.93 21.00
CA SER A 459 -12.35 -30.99 20.19
C SER A 459 -12.53 -29.65 20.89
N TYR A 460 -12.90 -29.65 22.18
CA TYR A 460 -13.03 -28.42 22.97
C TYR A 460 -11.71 -27.68 23.10
N LEU A 461 -10.62 -28.40 23.38
CA LEU A 461 -9.28 -27.81 23.54
C LEU A 461 -8.81 -27.14 22.24
N THR A 462 -8.93 -27.85 21.11
CA THR A 462 -8.53 -27.32 19.80
C THR A 462 -9.39 -26.15 19.38
N THR A 463 -10.71 -26.22 19.58
CA THR A 463 -11.64 -25.13 19.22
C THR A 463 -11.38 -23.89 20.07
N THR A 464 -11.19 -24.06 21.37
CA THR A 464 -10.93 -22.94 22.29
C THR A 464 -9.59 -22.28 21.98
N PHE A 465 -8.53 -23.07 21.78
CA PHE A 465 -7.21 -22.57 21.43
C PHE A 465 -7.22 -21.79 20.10
N THR A 466 -7.83 -22.36 19.05
CA THR A 466 -7.88 -21.73 17.72
C THR A 466 -8.73 -20.47 17.70
N ALA A 467 -9.88 -20.45 18.38
CA ALA A 467 -10.73 -19.28 18.49
C ALA A 467 -10.04 -18.14 19.25
N ALA A 468 -9.42 -18.45 20.40
CA ALA A 468 -8.64 -17.48 21.17
C ALA A 468 -7.48 -16.92 20.34
N ASN A 469 -6.72 -17.79 19.67
CA ASN A 469 -5.60 -17.38 18.83
C ASN A 469 -6.05 -16.43 17.71
N LEU A 470 -7.14 -16.74 17.00
CA LEU A 470 -7.62 -15.91 15.89
C LEU A 470 -8.09 -14.52 16.35
N ILE A 471 -8.88 -14.46 17.43
CA ILE A 471 -9.42 -13.20 17.96
C ILE A 471 -8.28 -12.32 18.48
N VAL A 472 -7.39 -12.90 19.29
CA VAL A 472 -6.26 -12.16 19.87
C VAL A 472 -5.26 -11.77 18.80
N LEU A 473 -5.01 -12.60 17.78
CA LEU A 473 -4.12 -12.24 16.69
C LEU A 473 -4.67 -11.08 15.85
N ALA A 474 -5.99 -11.03 15.61
CA ALA A 474 -6.63 -9.88 14.98
C ALA A 474 -6.40 -8.60 15.80
N HIS A 475 -6.57 -8.69 17.13
CA HIS A 475 -6.32 -7.58 18.04
C HIS A 475 -4.84 -7.17 18.06
N ALA A 476 -3.92 -8.13 18.16
CA ALA A 476 -2.47 -7.92 18.19
C ALA A 476 -1.93 -7.29 16.89
N THR A 477 -2.56 -7.61 15.76
CA THR A 477 -2.27 -7.02 14.45
C THR A 477 -2.80 -5.60 14.35
N ALA A 478 -4.00 -5.33 14.88
CA ALA A 478 -4.58 -3.98 14.89
C ALA A 478 -3.83 -3.01 15.82
N THR A 479 -3.27 -3.51 16.93
CA THR A 479 -2.58 -2.71 17.96
C THR A 479 -1.05 -2.68 17.81
N SER A 480 -0.49 -3.31 16.77
CA SER A 480 0.97 -3.51 16.64
C SER A 480 1.79 -2.22 16.62
N LYS A 481 1.19 -1.10 16.22
CA LYS A 481 1.85 0.22 16.16
C LYS A 481 2.04 0.91 17.51
N HIS A 482 1.13 0.70 18.44
CA HIS A 482 1.14 1.38 19.76
C HIS A 482 2.00 0.66 20.79
N THR A 483 2.45 -0.56 20.46
CA THR A 483 3.22 -1.39 21.39
C THR A 483 4.66 -1.48 20.97
N ILE A 484 5.57 -1.36 21.94
CA ILE A 484 7.00 -1.59 21.75
C ILE A 484 7.23 -3.10 21.54
N PRO A 485 7.69 -3.57 20.35
CA PRO A 485 7.82 -4.99 20.05
C PRO A 485 8.73 -5.74 21.03
N SER A 486 9.86 -5.16 21.46
CA SER A 486 10.79 -5.78 22.42
C SER A 486 10.17 -6.05 23.80
N ARG A 487 9.32 -5.15 24.31
CA ARG A 487 8.59 -5.34 25.58
C ARG A 487 7.52 -6.42 25.41
N ARG A 488 6.79 -6.39 24.29
CA ARG A 488 5.74 -7.36 23.98
C ARG A 488 6.29 -8.79 23.87
N THR A 489 7.41 -8.99 23.17
CA THR A 489 8.07 -10.30 23.06
C THR A 489 8.46 -10.85 24.44
N ARG A 490 9.13 -10.05 25.29
CA ARG A 490 9.54 -10.49 26.63
C ARG A 490 8.35 -10.83 27.52
N SER A 491 7.32 -9.99 27.52
CA SER A 491 6.10 -10.24 28.29
C SER A 491 5.39 -11.52 27.83
N ALA A 492 5.27 -11.74 26.52
CA ALA A 492 4.64 -12.93 25.97
C ALA A 492 5.43 -14.21 26.31
N ILE A 493 6.77 -14.20 26.20
CA ILE A 493 7.61 -15.35 26.60
C ILE A 493 7.47 -15.61 28.11
N ALA A 494 7.46 -14.58 28.95
CA ALA A 494 7.29 -14.73 30.40
C ALA A 494 5.94 -15.37 30.76
N TRP A 495 4.85 -14.95 30.10
CA TRP A 495 3.55 -15.60 30.25
C TRP A 495 3.55 -17.05 29.79
N LEU A 496 4.20 -17.37 28.67
CA LEU A 496 4.32 -18.76 28.20
C LEU A 496 5.12 -19.64 29.18
N ILE A 497 6.20 -19.11 29.78
CA ILE A 497 6.96 -19.80 30.84
C ILE A 497 6.06 -20.10 32.03
N LEU A 498 5.32 -19.10 32.52
CA LEU A 498 4.39 -19.28 33.64
C LEU A 498 3.32 -20.32 33.34
N LEU A 499 2.66 -20.23 32.17
CA LEU A 499 1.59 -21.15 31.78
C LEU A 499 2.10 -22.59 31.60
N ASN A 500 3.30 -22.76 31.05
CA ASN A 500 3.92 -24.08 30.87
C ASN A 500 4.42 -24.66 32.20
N PHE A 501 4.89 -23.81 33.11
CA PHE A 501 5.19 -24.21 34.48
C PHE A 501 3.93 -24.68 35.21
N LEU A 502 2.81 -23.97 35.06
CA LEU A 502 1.52 -24.40 35.62
C LEU A 502 1.04 -25.73 35.03
N LEU A 503 1.27 -25.99 33.73
CA LEU A 503 1.02 -27.33 33.14
C LEU A 503 1.92 -28.40 33.76
N SER A 504 3.20 -28.11 33.95
CA SER A 504 4.11 -29.03 34.65
C SER A 504 3.63 -29.36 36.06
N LEU A 505 3.06 -28.38 36.77
CA LEU A 505 2.51 -28.56 38.11
C LEU A 505 1.35 -29.57 38.15
N THR A 506 0.54 -29.63 37.08
CA THR A 506 -0.54 -30.63 36.96
C THR A 506 -0.05 -32.07 36.83
N THR A 507 1.24 -32.30 36.57
CA THR A 507 1.82 -33.64 36.58
C THR A 507 2.17 -34.14 37.99
N PHE A 508 2.08 -33.26 38.99
CA PHE A 508 2.33 -33.58 40.41
C PHE A 508 1.02 -33.66 41.23
N PHE A 509 -0.02 -32.95 40.82
CA PHE A 509 -1.32 -32.95 41.51
C PHE A 509 -2.42 -33.65 40.70
N THR A 510 -3.37 -34.26 41.40
CA THR A 510 -4.53 -34.95 40.81
C THR A 510 -5.84 -34.22 41.17
N PRO A 511 -6.17 -33.10 40.50
CA PRO A 511 -7.45 -32.42 40.71
C PRO A 511 -8.64 -33.23 40.18
N SER A 512 -9.85 -32.86 40.59
CA SER A 512 -11.07 -33.51 40.08
C SER A 512 -11.19 -33.34 38.55
N PRO A 513 -11.78 -34.30 37.81
CA PRO A 513 -11.79 -34.27 36.34
C PRO A 513 -12.38 -33.00 35.73
N GLY A 514 -13.42 -32.42 36.36
CA GLY A 514 -14.04 -31.17 35.89
C GLY A 514 -13.14 -29.94 36.08
N ILE A 515 -12.47 -29.84 37.23
CA ILE A 515 -11.52 -28.75 37.51
C ILE A 515 -10.30 -28.86 36.59
N PHE A 516 -9.79 -30.08 36.40
CA PHE A 516 -8.70 -30.35 35.46
C PHE A 516 -9.07 -29.93 34.04
N PHE A 517 -10.26 -30.34 33.57
CA PHE A 517 -10.77 -29.98 32.25
C PHE A 517 -10.85 -28.47 32.05
N ALA A 518 -11.49 -27.75 32.97
CA ALA A 518 -11.63 -26.30 32.91
C ALA A 518 -10.27 -25.59 32.94
N PHE A 519 -9.36 -26.06 33.80
CA PHE A 519 -8.00 -25.53 33.90
C PHE A 519 -7.23 -25.68 32.59
N ILE A 520 -7.24 -26.85 31.94
CA ILE A 520 -6.50 -27.07 30.69
C ILE A 520 -7.09 -26.23 29.55
N LEU A 521 -8.42 -26.06 29.47
CA LEU A 521 -9.04 -25.16 28.49
C LEU A 521 -8.63 -23.70 28.70
N PHE A 522 -8.67 -23.22 29.94
CA PHE A 522 -8.26 -21.84 30.26
C PHE A 522 -6.76 -21.63 29.99
N ASN A 523 -5.91 -22.58 30.40
CA ASN A 523 -4.48 -22.55 30.15
C ASN A 523 -4.20 -22.52 28.63
N GLY A 524 -4.87 -23.37 27.85
CA GLY A 524 -4.78 -23.37 26.40
C GLY A 524 -5.20 -22.04 25.76
N ALA A 525 -6.30 -21.44 26.21
CA ALA A 525 -6.73 -20.11 25.74
C ALA A 525 -5.72 -19.00 26.09
N ALA A 526 -5.13 -19.05 27.28
CA ALA A 526 -4.10 -18.12 27.71
C ALA A 526 -2.79 -18.31 26.93
N GLN A 527 -2.41 -19.55 26.63
CA GLN A 527 -1.25 -19.88 25.78
C GLN A 527 -1.46 -19.42 24.34
N ALA A 528 -2.67 -19.57 23.79
CA ALA A 528 -3.04 -19.01 22.49
C ALA A 528 -2.92 -17.48 22.47
N THR A 529 -3.36 -16.81 23.55
CA THR A 529 -3.26 -15.36 23.70
C THR A 529 -1.80 -14.89 23.71
N ALA A 530 -0.97 -15.48 24.58
CA ALA A 530 0.44 -15.15 24.66
C ALA A 530 1.19 -15.51 23.36
N GLY A 531 0.86 -16.65 22.75
CA GLY A 531 1.38 -17.10 21.46
C GLY A 531 1.07 -16.14 20.32
N ALA A 532 -0.17 -15.63 20.22
CA ALA A 532 -0.57 -14.66 19.20
C ALA A 532 0.23 -13.35 19.30
N TYR A 533 0.41 -12.82 20.51
CA TYR A 533 1.25 -11.62 20.72
C TYR A 533 2.72 -11.88 20.42
N LEU A 534 3.24 -13.05 20.80
CA LEU A 534 4.61 -13.46 20.51
C LEU A 534 4.85 -13.59 19.00
N GLN A 535 3.98 -14.29 18.28
CA GLN A 535 4.05 -14.46 16.84
C GLN A 535 4.07 -13.09 16.13
N THR A 536 3.17 -12.19 16.53
CA THR A 536 3.06 -10.85 15.95
C THR A 536 4.29 -10.00 16.24
N SER A 537 4.90 -10.09 17.43
CA SER A 537 6.09 -9.29 17.76
C SER A 537 7.35 -9.82 17.08
N VAL A 538 7.54 -11.14 17.09
CA VAL A 538 8.71 -11.78 16.49
C VAL A 538 8.72 -11.55 14.97
N ILE A 539 7.58 -11.69 14.29
CA ILE A 539 7.53 -11.46 12.84
C ILE A 539 7.71 -9.99 12.46
N ALA A 540 7.16 -9.07 13.28
CA ALA A 540 7.34 -7.63 13.10
C ALA A 540 8.82 -7.25 13.20
N VAL A 541 9.50 -7.69 14.28
CA VAL A 541 10.94 -7.43 14.47
C VAL A 541 11.76 -8.08 13.35
N ALA A 542 11.51 -9.36 13.04
CA ALA A 542 12.22 -10.06 11.98
C ALA A 542 12.13 -9.36 10.62
N SER A 543 10.97 -8.78 10.30
CA SER A 543 10.77 -8.05 9.05
C SER A 543 11.62 -6.79 8.92
N LEU A 544 11.99 -6.16 10.03
CA LEU A 544 12.88 -5.00 10.06
C LEU A 544 14.33 -5.38 9.73
N PHE A 545 14.76 -6.58 10.11
CA PHE A 545 16.06 -7.16 9.72
C PHE A 545 16.07 -7.69 8.28
N GLY A 546 14.90 -7.76 7.64
CA GLY A 546 14.75 -8.15 6.24
C GLY A 546 14.35 -9.62 6.02
N PRO A 547 14.27 -10.04 4.75
CA PRO A 547 13.66 -11.33 4.37
C PRO A 547 14.34 -12.56 4.98
N ARG A 548 15.66 -12.54 5.18
CA ARG A 548 16.41 -13.68 5.75
C ARG A 548 16.07 -13.91 7.23
N ALA A 549 15.87 -12.86 8.01
CA ALA A 549 15.45 -13.00 9.40
C ALA A 549 14.02 -13.56 9.50
N VAL A 550 13.10 -13.09 8.63
CA VAL A 550 11.75 -13.66 8.52
C VAL A 550 11.79 -15.14 8.15
N GLN A 551 12.67 -15.52 7.22
CA GLN A 551 12.88 -16.92 6.87
C GLN A 551 13.38 -17.76 8.05
N SER A 552 14.30 -17.24 8.86
CA SER A 552 14.81 -17.96 10.04
C SER A 552 13.70 -18.22 11.07
N VAL A 553 12.82 -17.23 11.32
CA VAL A 553 11.62 -17.42 12.17
C VAL A 553 10.73 -18.53 11.60
N MET A 554 10.46 -18.49 10.29
CA MET A 554 9.63 -19.50 9.62
C MET A 554 10.28 -20.90 9.71
N SER A 555 11.59 -21.02 9.54
CA SER A 555 12.28 -22.31 9.65
C SER A 555 12.29 -22.86 11.07
N GLY A 556 12.45 -22.01 12.09
CA GLY A 556 12.35 -22.41 13.50
C GLY A 556 10.98 -22.97 13.87
N GLN A 557 9.93 -22.36 13.34
CA GLN A 557 8.56 -22.88 13.47
C GLN A 557 8.42 -24.33 12.97
N ALA A 558 8.98 -24.64 11.80
CA ALA A 558 8.94 -26.00 11.25
C ALA A 558 9.89 -26.96 11.98
N ALA A 559 11.05 -26.48 12.45
CA ALA A 559 12.01 -27.31 13.21
C ALA A 559 11.39 -27.91 14.47
N VAL A 560 10.60 -27.14 15.22
CA VAL A 560 9.88 -27.66 16.40
C VAL A 560 8.85 -28.70 16.02
N ALA A 561 8.13 -28.52 14.90
CA ALA A 561 7.17 -29.52 14.42
C ALA A 561 7.85 -30.85 14.05
N VAL A 562 9.04 -30.80 13.44
CA VAL A 562 9.86 -31.99 13.16
C VAL A 562 10.30 -32.66 14.48
N ALA A 563 10.81 -31.90 15.44
CA ALA A 563 11.22 -32.46 16.73
C ALA A 563 10.05 -33.16 17.46
N VAL A 564 8.89 -32.51 17.49
CA VAL A 564 7.65 -33.02 18.08
C VAL A 564 7.16 -34.30 17.40
N SER A 565 7.08 -34.30 16.08
CA SER A 565 6.68 -35.50 15.33
C SER A 565 7.70 -36.63 15.40
N GLY A 566 8.99 -36.31 15.54
CA GLY A 566 10.05 -37.29 15.82
C GLY A 566 9.84 -37.97 17.18
N VAL A 567 9.53 -37.20 18.24
CA VAL A 567 9.16 -37.76 19.56
C VAL A 567 7.92 -38.65 19.45
N GLN A 568 6.92 -38.26 18.65
CA GLN A 568 5.73 -39.09 18.41
C GLN A 568 6.07 -40.41 17.70
N VAL A 569 6.99 -40.41 16.73
CA VAL A 569 7.46 -41.64 16.06
C VAL A 569 8.19 -42.55 17.03
N ILE A 570 9.10 -42.01 17.86
CA ILE A 570 9.83 -42.79 18.87
C ILE A 570 8.85 -43.40 19.87
N SER A 571 7.86 -42.63 20.34
CA SER A 571 6.82 -43.10 21.24
C SER A 571 5.96 -44.21 20.61
N ALA A 572 5.54 -44.03 19.35
CA ALA A 572 4.79 -45.05 18.61
C ALA A 572 5.62 -46.32 18.38
N TYR A 573 6.90 -46.20 18.03
CA TYR A 573 7.81 -47.32 17.85
C TYR A 573 7.98 -48.11 19.16
N ALA A 574 8.26 -47.42 20.27
CA ALA A 574 8.39 -48.03 21.59
C ALA A 574 7.10 -48.73 22.05
N SER A 575 5.93 -48.19 21.69
CA SER A 575 4.63 -48.82 21.98
C SER A 575 4.39 -50.09 21.17
N VAL A 576 4.94 -50.20 19.96
CA VAL A 576 4.78 -51.37 19.08
C VAL A 576 5.84 -52.45 19.34
N HIS A 577 7.07 -52.08 19.74
CA HIS A 577 8.20 -53.00 19.96
C HIS A 577 8.42 -53.44 21.42
N GLY A 578 7.56 -53.02 22.37
CA GLY A 578 7.94 -53.03 23.80
C GLY A 578 7.19 -53.95 24.78
N LYS A 579 5.86 -54.14 24.72
CA LYS A 579 5.10 -54.90 25.74
C LYS A 579 3.78 -55.50 25.20
N PRO A 580 3.30 -56.65 25.72
CA PRO A 580 2.04 -57.27 25.30
C PRO A 580 0.83 -56.35 25.58
N ARG A 581 -0.18 -56.42 24.70
CA ARG A 581 -1.38 -55.55 24.62
C ARG A 581 -2.36 -55.61 25.81
N THR A 582 -2.01 -56.29 26.90
CA THR A 582 -2.85 -56.43 28.12
C THR A 582 -2.44 -55.50 29.26
N PHE A 583 -1.40 -54.68 29.12
CA PHE A 583 -1.01 -53.71 30.15
C PHE A 583 -1.88 -52.45 30.08
N VAL A 584 -2.96 -52.41 30.87
CA VAL A 584 -3.62 -51.16 31.25
C VAL A 584 -2.60 -50.40 32.11
N GLY A 585 -1.87 -49.46 31.52
CA GLY A 585 -0.93 -48.64 32.28
C GLY A 585 -1.69 -47.69 33.20
N ASP A 586 -1.26 -47.57 34.45
CA ASP A 586 -1.82 -46.67 35.48
C ASP A 586 -1.66 -45.15 35.15
N GLY A 587 -1.56 -44.75 33.87
CA GLY A 587 -1.25 -43.38 33.44
C GLY A 587 0.18 -42.91 33.78
N SER A 588 0.90 -43.62 34.65
CA SER A 588 2.23 -43.23 35.16
C SER A 588 3.29 -43.03 34.08
N ALA A 589 3.26 -43.79 32.99
CA ALA A 589 4.21 -43.63 31.87
C ALA A 589 3.93 -42.37 31.05
N GLU A 590 2.66 -42.04 30.85
CA GLU A 590 2.22 -40.83 30.13
C GLU A 590 2.49 -39.58 30.97
N GLU A 591 2.28 -39.67 32.30
CA GLU A 591 2.64 -38.63 33.26
C GLU A 591 4.14 -38.29 33.24
N ARG A 592 5.00 -39.31 33.29
CA ARG A 592 6.46 -39.12 33.23
C ARG A 592 6.89 -38.48 31.91
N SER A 593 6.29 -38.92 30.79
CA SER A 593 6.59 -38.37 29.47
C SER A 593 6.14 -36.91 29.35
N ALA A 594 4.92 -36.59 29.80
CA ALA A 594 4.41 -35.23 29.83
C ALA A 594 5.24 -34.31 30.73
N ARG A 595 5.68 -34.80 31.90
CA ARG A 595 6.54 -34.06 32.83
C ARG A 595 7.88 -33.68 32.22
N TRP A 596 8.57 -34.63 31.58
CA TRP A 596 9.83 -34.35 30.89
C TRP A 596 9.62 -33.36 29.74
N PHE A 597 8.52 -33.50 29.00
CA PHE A 597 8.23 -32.62 27.87
C PHE A 597 7.90 -31.19 28.29
N PHE A 598 7.07 -31.01 29.32
CA PHE A 598 6.77 -29.68 29.90
C PHE A 598 8.01 -29.03 30.50
N SER A 599 8.84 -29.78 31.23
CA SER A 599 10.10 -29.26 31.79
C SER A 599 11.08 -28.82 30.70
N LEU A 600 11.33 -29.67 29.69
CA LEU A 600 12.23 -29.35 28.59
C LEU A 600 11.74 -28.13 27.78
N SER A 601 10.43 -28.03 27.57
CA SER A 601 9.83 -26.89 26.88
C SER A 601 9.95 -25.60 27.71
N THR A 602 9.82 -25.68 29.04
CA THR A 602 10.03 -24.52 29.93
C THR A 602 11.49 -24.04 29.89
N LEU A 603 12.45 -24.97 29.91
CA LEU A 603 13.87 -24.65 29.76
C LEU A 603 14.17 -24.00 28.41
N PHE A 604 13.56 -24.49 27.33
CA PHE A 604 13.71 -23.89 26.00
C PHE A 604 13.14 -22.46 25.93
N LEU A 605 12.01 -22.20 26.58
CA LEU A 605 11.43 -20.85 26.66
C LEU A 605 12.30 -19.89 27.49
N LEU A 606 12.91 -20.38 28.59
CA LEU A 606 13.89 -19.61 29.37
C LEU A 606 15.12 -19.27 28.51
N PHE A 607 15.66 -20.24 27.78
CA PHE A 607 16.74 -20.03 26.83
C PHE A 607 16.37 -19.01 25.74
N SER A 608 15.15 -19.09 25.22
CA SER A 608 14.63 -18.13 24.23
C SER A 608 14.53 -16.71 24.79
N LEU A 609 14.16 -16.55 26.06
CA LEU A 609 14.13 -15.25 26.75
C LEU A 609 15.54 -14.66 26.89
N VAL A 610 16.53 -15.48 27.24
CA VAL A 610 17.93 -15.07 27.33
C VAL A 610 18.46 -14.66 25.96
N ALA A 611 18.22 -15.48 24.93
CA ALA A 611 18.61 -15.18 23.55
C ALA A 611 18.00 -13.87 23.02
N HIS A 612 16.72 -13.63 23.29
CA HIS A 612 16.06 -12.36 22.94
C HIS A 612 16.65 -11.17 23.70
N THR A 613 16.92 -11.33 25.00
CA THR A 613 17.51 -10.26 25.83
C THR A 613 18.92 -9.92 25.36
N TRP A 614 19.70 -10.92 24.95
CA TRP A 614 20.99 -10.72 24.30
C TRP A 614 20.85 -9.95 22.99
N MET A 615 19.91 -10.35 22.10
CA MET A 615 19.68 -9.67 20.82
C MET A 615 19.31 -8.19 21.01
N VAL A 616 18.43 -7.85 21.95
CA VAL A 616 18.03 -6.46 22.23
C VAL A 616 19.20 -5.60 22.75
N ARG A 617 20.23 -6.22 23.33
CA ARG A 617 21.46 -5.53 23.78
C ARG A 617 22.48 -5.30 22.66
N THR A 618 22.34 -5.96 21.50
CA THR A 618 23.30 -5.80 20.41
C THR A 618 23.18 -4.42 19.74
N PRO A 619 24.28 -3.83 19.25
CA PRO A 619 24.26 -2.53 18.58
C PRO A 619 23.45 -2.58 17.26
N ILE A 620 23.40 -3.75 16.60
CA ILE A 620 22.65 -3.96 15.37
C ILE A 620 21.13 -3.85 15.63
N TYR A 621 20.63 -4.45 16.71
CA TYR A 621 19.23 -4.29 17.11
C TYR A 621 18.90 -2.83 17.41
N GLN A 622 19.80 -2.13 18.11
CA GLN A 622 19.58 -0.71 18.42
C GLN A 622 19.53 0.16 17.16
N HIS A 623 20.34 -0.14 16.14
CA HIS A 623 20.31 0.61 14.89
C HIS A 623 19.03 0.36 14.07
N VAL A 624 18.57 -0.90 13.98
CA VAL A 624 17.42 -1.30 13.13
C VAL A 624 16.07 -1.06 13.81
N ALA A 625 15.96 -1.31 15.12
CA ALA A 625 14.69 -1.30 15.84
C ALA A 625 14.54 -0.12 16.82
N ALA A 626 15.62 0.46 17.37
CA ALA A 626 15.47 1.46 18.43
C ALA A 626 14.97 2.83 17.94
N SER A 627 15.23 3.23 16.69
CA SER A 627 14.66 4.45 16.10
C SER A 627 13.13 4.38 16.04
N LEU A 628 12.59 3.26 15.54
CA LEU A 628 11.15 2.98 15.49
C LEU A 628 10.55 2.77 16.88
N GLU A 629 11.25 2.10 17.80
CA GLU A 629 10.78 1.93 19.19
C GLU A 629 10.75 3.25 19.96
N THR A 630 11.68 4.17 19.69
CA THR A 630 11.72 5.50 20.33
C THR A 630 10.59 6.39 19.84
N GLU A 631 10.30 6.41 18.52
CA GLU A 631 9.13 7.12 17.97
C GLU A 631 7.82 6.59 18.57
N ARG A 632 7.68 5.27 18.69
CA ARG A 632 6.50 4.62 19.32
C ARG A 632 6.39 4.93 20.81
N LYS A 633 7.52 5.04 21.52
CA LYS A 633 7.54 5.41 22.93
C LYS A 633 7.06 6.85 23.15
N VAL A 634 7.52 7.80 22.33
CA VAL A 634 7.08 9.20 22.39
C VAL A 634 5.59 9.33 22.07
N GLN A 635 5.09 8.57 21.10
CA GLN A 635 3.67 8.58 20.74
C GLN A 635 2.77 7.90 21.78
N GLY A 636 3.29 6.90 22.50
CA GLY A 636 2.63 6.26 23.64
C GLY A 636 2.60 7.12 24.92
N ASP A 637 3.69 7.81 25.26
CA ASP A 637 3.75 8.71 26.42
C ASP A 637 2.87 9.96 26.20
N ALA A 638 2.82 10.50 24.98
CA ALA A 638 1.92 11.61 24.64
C ALA A 638 0.43 11.24 24.84
N GLY A 639 0.05 9.98 24.64
CA GLY A 639 -1.30 9.49 24.94
C GLY A 639 -1.57 9.30 26.44
N HIS A 640 -0.54 9.00 27.23
CA HIS A 640 -0.66 8.82 28.69
C HIS A 640 -0.70 10.16 29.47
N ASP A 641 -0.05 11.22 28.96
CA ASP A 641 -0.14 12.56 29.54
C ASP A 641 -1.52 13.22 29.27
N GLU A 642 -2.20 12.85 28.18
CA GLU A 642 -3.58 13.27 27.89
C GLU A 642 -4.62 12.61 28.80
N GLU A 643 -4.40 11.37 29.27
CA GLU A 643 -5.29 10.69 30.24
C GLU A 643 -5.40 11.43 31.58
N ARG A 644 -4.38 12.22 31.96
CA ARG A 644 -4.40 13.04 33.20
C ARG A 644 -5.09 14.40 33.03
N ARG A 645 -5.48 14.79 31.82
CA ARG A 645 -6.22 16.02 31.51
C ARG A 645 -7.63 15.70 30.99
N GLY A 646 -8.36 14.86 31.71
CA GLY A 646 -9.73 14.50 31.36
C GLY A 646 -10.75 15.55 31.80
N LEU A 647 -10.97 16.61 31.02
CA LEU A 647 -12.26 17.30 30.86
C LEU A 647 -12.26 17.97 29.46
N VAL A 648 -13.15 17.52 28.57
CA VAL A 648 -13.30 17.91 27.15
C VAL A 648 -12.39 17.14 26.17
N SER A 649 -12.79 15.93 25.77
CA SER A 649 -12.93 15.50 24.35
C SER A 649 -13.06 13.98 24.22
N GLY A 650 -14.30 13.47 24.21
CA GLY A 650 -14.61 12.07 23.90
C GLY A 650 -14.48 11.67 22.42
N HIS A 651 -13.91 12.54 21.57
CA HIS A 651 -13.81 12.33 20.11
C HIS A 651 -12.40 12.02 19.60
N ALA A 652 -11.36 12.09 20.44
CA ALA A 652 -9.98 11.88 20.01
C ALA A 652 -9.57 10.39 19.98
N HIS A 653 -9.97 9.58 20.97
CA HIS A 653 -9.55 8.17 21.11
C HIS A 653 -10.09 7.24 20.01
N THR A 654 -11.27 7.53 19.45
CA THR A 654 -11.82 6.80 18.30
C THR A 654 -11.14 7.18 16.98
N SER A 655 -10.52 8.36 16.90
CA SER A 655 -9.85 8.84 15.68
C SER A 655 -8.46 8.22 15.46
N SER A 656 -7.70 7.94 16.54
CA SER A 656 -6.38 7.30 16.45
C SER A 656 -6.45 5.82 16.05
N LEU A 657 -7.29 5.03 16.73
CA LEU A 657 -7.54 3.61 16.41
C LEU A 657 -8.15 3.42 15.00
N SER A 658 -9.03 4.33 14.56
CA SER A 658 -9.60 4.27 13.21
C SER A 658 -8.58 4.62 12.12
N SER A 659 -7.66 5.55 12.39
CA SER A 659 -6.53 5.87 11.51
C SER A 659 -5.58 4.68 11.32
N ASP A 660 -5.25 3.96 12.38
CA ASP A 660 -4.37 2.79 12.29
C ASP A 660 -5.03 1.59 11.64
N ARG A 661 -6.31 1.35 11.94
CA ARG A 661 -7.09 0.34 11.23
C ARG A 661 -7.16 0.66 9.74
N ALA A 662 -7.35 1.94 9.38
CA ALA A 662 -7.30 2.38 8.00
C ALA A 662 -5.91 2.17 7.37
N ASN A 663 -4.83 2.34 8.12
CA ASN A 663 -3.47 2.07 7.64
C ASN A 663 -3.20 0.58 7.43
N SER A 664 -3.55 -0.29 8.38
CA SER A 664 -3.39 -1.74 8.23
C SER A 664 -4.24 -2.27 7.08
N ILE A 665 -5.47 -1.76 6.91
CA ILE A 665 -6.33 -2.09 5.76
C ILE A 665 -5.71 -1.58 4.44
N ARG A 666 -5.08 -0.41 4.44
CA ARG A 666 -4.36 0.11 3.27
C ARG A 666 -3.21 -0.81 2.89
N VAL A 667 -2.37 -1.21 3.84
CA VAL A 667 -1.24 -2.12 3.61
C VAL A 667 -1.72 -3.50 3.14
N ALA A 668 -2.76 -4.05 3.78
CA ALA A 668 -3.40 -5.30 3.35
C ALA A 668 -3.92 -5.23 1.89
N LYS A 669 -4.56 -4.13 1.51
CA LYS A 669 -5.03 -3.93 0.12
C LYS A 669 -3.88 -3.80 -0.88
N LEU A 670 -2.76 -3.21 -0.48
CA LEU A 670 -1.57 -3.13 -1.33
C LEU A 670 -0.95 -4.51 -1.54
N ASN A 671 -0.86 -5.32 -0.48
CA ASN A 671 -0.22 -6.64 -0.51
C ASN A 671 -1.16 -7.82 -0.80
N VAL A 672 -2.43 -7.55 -1.12
CA VAL A 672 -3.51 -8.56 -1.22
C VAL A 672 -3.15 -9.82 -2.00
N ILE A 673 -2.28 -9.74 -3.01
CA ILE A 673 -1.83 -10.92 -3.78
C ILE A 673 -0.98 -11.87 -2.92
N TYR A 674 -0.03 -11.35 -2.13
CA TYR A 674 0.76 -12.16 -1.20
C TYR A 674 -0.13 -12.67 -0.06
N GLU A 675 -1.03 -11.84 0.45
CA GLU A 675 -1.97 -12.21 1.52
C GLU A 675 -2.87 -13.39 1.12
N ILE A 676 -3.47 -13.32 -0.09
CA ILE A 676 -4.29 -14.41 -0.62
C ILE A 676 -3.41 -15.63 -0.89
N ALA A 677 -2.20 -15.45 -1.45
CA ALA A 677 -1.31 -16.58 -1.75
C ALA A 677 -0.95 -17.37 -0.49
N VAL A 678 -0.52 -16.70 0.59
CA VAL A 678 -0.16 -17.37 1.85
C VAL A 678 -1.37 -17.98 2.54
N ALA A 679 -2.51 -17.27 2.59
CA ALA A 679 -3.73 -17.82 3.17
C ALA A 679 -4.17 -19.09 2.43
N TYR A 680 -4.13 -19.07 1.09
CA TYR A 680 -4.59 -20.18 0.27
C TYR A 680 -3.70 -21.42 0.37
N VAL A 681 -2.38 -21.25 0.61
CA VAL A 681 -1.48 -22.38 0.92
C VAL A 681 -2.04 -23.18 2.09
N PHE A 682 -2.38 -22.50 3.19
CA PHE A 682 -2.89 -23.14 4.40
C PHE A 682 -4.35 -23.59 4.30
N VAL A 683 -5.16 -22.94 3.46
CA VAL A 683 -6.51 -23.43 3.13
C VAL A 683 -6.42 -24.82 2.52
N VAL A 684 -5.58 -25.01 1.48
CA VAL A 684 -5.41 -26.31 0.84
C VAL A 684 -4.73 -27.31 1.80
N THR A 685 -3.74 -26.87 2.57
CA THR A 685 -3.05 -27.72 3.54
C THR A 685 -4.00 -28.30 4.57
N LEU A 686 -4.76 -27.47 5.29
CA LEU A 686 -5.66 -27.96 6.34
C LEU A 686 -6.94 -28.59 5.81
N ALA A 687 -7.33 -28.31 4.55
CA ALA A 687 -8.43 -29.04 3.92
C ALA A 687 -8.10 -30.53 3.71
N VAL A 688 -6.81 -30.90 3.58
CA VAL A 688 -6.37 -32.26 3.27
C VAL A 688 -5.61 -32.90 4.44
N PHE A 689 -4.71 -32.18 5.08
CA PHE A 689 -3.85 -32.66 6.18
C PHE A 689 -4.27 -32.06 7.53
N PRO A 690 -4.46 -32.87 8.59
CA PRO A 690 -4.50 -34.33 8.59
C PRO A 690 -5.78 -35.02 8.08
N PRO A 691 -7.00 -34.43 8.00
CA PRO A 691 -8.25 -35.22 7.93
C PRO A 691 -8.32 -36.29 6.83
N ILE A 692 -7.84 -35.99 5.63
CA ILE A 692 -7.88 -36.91 4.48
C ILE A 692 -6.65 -37.79 4.49
N THR A 693 -5.47 -37.22 4.75
CA THR A 693 -4.20 -37.95 4.66
C THR A 693 -4.03 -39.01 5.76
N THR A 694 -4.58 -38.80 6.95
CA THR A 694 -4.58 -39.83 8.02
C THR A 694 -5.63 -40.93 7.83
N SER A 695 -6.60 -40.73 6.93
CA SER A 695 -7.58 -41.75 6.54
C SER A 695 -6.99 -42.79 5.56
N ILE A 696 -5.78 -42.55 5.06
CA ILE A 696 -5.04 -43.47 4.18
C ILE A 696 -4.35 -44.53 5.02
N ARG A 697 -4.53 -45.80 4.67
CA ARG A 697 -3.97 -46.96 5.39
C ARG A 697 -2.78 -47.55 4.63
N PRO A 698 -1.80 -48.15 5.35
CA PRO A 698 -0.71 -48.85 4.71
C PRO A 698 -1.26 -50.00 3.85
N THR A 699 -0.69 -50.16 2.67
CA THR A 699 -0.95 -51.26 1.75
C THR A 699 -0.15 -52.50 2.13
N ASN A 700 1.01 -52.32 2.80
CA ASN A 700 1.79 -53.42 3.34
C ASN A 700 1.28 -53.83 4.75
N PRO A 701 0.76 -55.06 4.95
CA PRO A 701 0.25 -55.52 6.24
C PRO A 701 1.33 -55.65 7.33
N ALA A 702 2.62 -55.67 6.97
CA ALA A 702 3.71 -55.69 7.93
C ALA A 702 3.89 -54.35 8.69
N ILE A 703 3.32 -53.25 8.17
CA ILE A 703 3.46 -51.93 8.78
C ILE A 703 2.28 -51.68 9.74
N HIS A 704 2.59 -51.48 11.03
CA HIS A 704 1.56 -51.18 12.02
C HIS A 704 0.92 -49.79 11.76
N PRO A 705 -0.42 -49.66 11.73
CA PRO A 705 -1.11 -48.40 11.41
C PRO A 705 -0.71 -47.20 12.28
N LEU A 706 -0.41 -47.44 13.56
CA LEU A 706 0.06 -46.40 14.49
C LEU A 706 1.43 -45.83 14.05
N LEU A 707 2.35 -46.71 13.63
CA LEU A 707 3.68 -46.32 13.18
C LEU A 707 3.59 -45.61 11.82
N PHE A 708 2.74 -46.11 10.92
CA PHE A 708 2.46 -45.45 9.64
C PHE A 708 1.94 -44.02 9.82
N SER A 709 0.97 -43.82 10.74
CA SER A 709 0.42 -42.50 11.06
C SER A 709 1.48 -41.56 11.67
N ALA A 710 2.30 -42.06 12.60
CA ALA A 710 3.37 -41.26 13.20
C ALA A 710 4.43 -40.84 12.16
N VAL A 711 4.86 -41.76 11.29
CA VAL A 711 5.79 -41.47 10.19
C VAL A 711 5.18 -40.49 9.19
N HIS A 712 3.88 -40.59 8.90
CA HIS A 712 3.16 -39.63 8.06
C HIS A 712 3.30 -38.18 8.58
N PHE A 713 3.08 -37.94 9.88
CA PHE A 713 3.26 -36.61 10.47
C PHE A 713 4.70 -36.12 10.36
N LEU A 714 5.68 -37.01 10.59
CA LEU A 714 7.10 -36.68 10.45
C LEU A 714 7.47 -36.33 9.01
N VAL A 715 7.04 -37.11 8.02
CA VAL A 715 7.32 -36.88 6.60
C VAL A 715 6.78 -35.52 6.13
N PHE A 716 5.55 -35.17 6.51
CA PHE A 716 4.99 -33.85 6.20
C PHE A 716 5.81 -32.72 6.84
N ASN A 717 6.15 -32.83 8.12
CA ASN A 717 6.90 -31.80 8.84
C ASN A 717 8.34 -31.65 8.34
N VAL A 718 9.01 -32.75 7.96
CA VAL A 718 10.35 -32.73 7.35
C VAL A 718 10.29 -32.08 5.97
N GLY A 719 9.27 -32.41 5.17
CA GLY A 719 8.99 -31.72 3.92
C GLY A 719 8.81 -30.22 4.14
N ASP A 720 7.92 -29.81 5.05
CA ASP A 720 7.69 -28.39 5.39
C ASP A 720 9.00 -27.70 5.79
N PHE A 721 9.74 -28.27 6.73
CA PHE A 721 11.02 -27.73 7.18
C PHE A 721 12.02 -27.55 6.04
N LEU A 722 12.21 -28.56 5.19
CA LEU A 722 13.09 -28.46 4.02
C LEU A 722 12.61 -27.38 3.05
N GLY A 723 11.30 -27.23 2.85
CA GLY A 723 10.73 -26.19 2.00
C GLY A 723 11.07 -24.78 2.50
N ARG A 724 10.98 -24.57 3.82
CA ARG A 724 11.37 -23.30 4.47
C ARG A 724 12.88 -23.09 4.42
N TYR A 725 13.66 -24.16 4.59
CA TYR A 725 15.12 -24.12 4.53
C TYR A 725 15.66 -23.83 3.12
N LEU A 726 14.98 -24.30 2.06
CA LEU A 726 15.33 -23.97 0.67
C LEU A 726 15.31 -22.45 0.42
N CYS A 727 14.47 -21.71 1.14
CA CYS A 727 14.41 -20.25 1.06
C CYS A 727 15.66 -19.55 1.66
N SER A 728 16.56 -20.27 2.34
CA SER A 728 17.86 -19.73 2.77
C SER A 728 18.81 -19.52 1.59
N PHE A 729 18.62 -20.26 0.48
CA PHE A 729 19.50 -20.20 -0.68
C PHE A 729 18.97 -19.22 -1.73
N PRO A 730 19.78 -18.26 -2.21
CA PRO A 730 19.32 -17.22 -3.12
C PRO A 730 18.81 -17.75 -4.48
N ILE A 731 19.33 -18.90 -4.94
CA ILE A 731 18.95 -19.50 -6.22
C ILE A 731 17.49 -19.97 -6.26
N PHE A 732 16.91 -20.29 -5.09
CA PHE A 732 15.54 -20.77 -4.97
C PHE A 732 14.56 -19.66 -4.59
N LEU A 733 14.94 -18.38 -4.64
CA LEU A 733 14.05 -17.28 -4.24
C LEU A 733 13.15 -16.82 -5.39
N ILE A 734 11.83 -16.82 -5.15
CA ILE A 734 10.83 -16.28 -6.08
C ILE A 734 10.13 -15.09 -5.43
N TRP A 735 10.41 -13.89 -5.93
CA TRP A 735 9.85 -12.64 -5.40
C TRP A 735 8.53 -12.22 -6.06
N SER A 736 8.16 -12.83 -7.20
CA SER A 736 6.99 -12.41 -7.97
C SER A 736 5.68 -12.85 -7.33
N ALA A 737 4.88 -11.89 -6.85
CA ALA A 737 3.56 -12.12 -6.26
C ALA A 737 2.64 -13.01 -7.12
N ARG A 738 2.65 -12.82 -8.44
CA ARG A 738 1.79 -13.61 -9.35
C ARG A 738 2.26 -15.06 -9.46
N ARG A 739 3.58 -15.30 -9.48
CA ARG A 739 4.13 -16.66 -9.51
C ARG A 739 3.81 -17.38 -8.21
N LEU A 740 4.00 -16.73 -7.07
CA LEU A 740 3.65 -17.31 -5.76
C LEU A 740 2.15 -17.61 -5.64
N LEU A 741 1.27 -16.71 -6.10
CA LEU A 741 -0.17 -17.00 -6.16
C LEU A 741 -0.48 -18.18 -7.07
N THR A 742 0.16 -18.28 -8.25
CA THR A 742 -0.05 -19.39 -9.18
C THR A 742 0.40 -20.72 -8.57
N LEU A 743 1.56 -20.75 -7.91
CA LEU A 743 2.05 -21.92 -7.20
C LEU A 743 1.13 -22.32 -6.03
N SER A 744 0.62 -21.33 -5.29
CA SER A 744 -0.37 -21.55 -4.22
C SER A 744 -1.67 -22.17 -4.77
N LEU A 745 -2.19 -21.64 -5.88
CA LEU A 745 -3.37 -22.19 -6.56
C LEU A 745 -3.12 -23.60 -7.12
N ALA A 746 -1.93 -23.86 -7.66
CA ALA A 746 -1.55 -25.17 -8.18
C ALA A 746 -1.56 -26.27 -7.10
N ARG A 747 -1.44 -25.92 -5.81
CA ARG A 747 -1.58 -26.89 -4.71
C ARG A 747 -2.93 -27.60 -4.69
N THR A 748 -3.98 -27.02 -5.29
CA THR A 748 -5.29 -27.70 -5.43
C THR A 748 -5.20 -29.04 -6.14
N LEU A 749 -4.20 -29.24 -7.00
CA LEU A 749 -3.94 -30.51 -7.68
C LEU A 749 -3.60 -31.65 -6.71
N PHE A 750 -3.12 -31.35 -5.49
CA PHE A 750 -2.88 -32.38 -4.48
C PHE A 750 -4.18 -33.02 -3.98
N ILE A 751 -5.31 -32.29 -3.97
CA ILE A 751 -6.60 -32.82 -3.50
C ILE A 751 -7.00 -34.08 -4.30
N PRO A 752 -7.16 -34.04 -5.64
CA PRO A 752 -7.51 -35.24 -6.40
C PRO A 752 -6.42 -36.33 -6.32
N VAL A 753 -5.13 -35.96 -6.22
CA VAL A 753 -4.04 -36.93 -6.09
C VAL A 753 -4.14 -37.74 -4.79
N PHE A 754 -4.38 -37.10 -3.64
CA PHE A 754 -4.58 -37.81 -2.37
C PHE A 754 -5.86 -38.66 -2.39
N LEU A 755 -6.92 -38.21 -3.09
CA LEU A 755 -8.16 -38.98 -3.25
C LEU A 755 -8.00 -40.23 -4.13
N MET A 756 -6.92 -40.33 -4.92
CA MET A 756 -6.56 -41.51 -5.73
C MET A 756 -5.72 -42.54 -4.96
N CYS A 757 -5.24 -42.22 -3.75
CA CYS A 757 -4.52 -43.12 -2.87
C CYS A 757 -5.47 -44.10 -2.16
N ASN A 758 -4.90 -45.04 -1.39
CA ASN A 758 -5.61 -46.05 -0.58
C ASN A 758 -6.40 -45.44 0.60
N ILE A 759 -7.46 -44.68 0.31
CA ILE A 759 -8.40 -44.15 1.30
C ILE A 759 -9.47 -45.20 1.62
N GLN A 760 -9.69 -45.46 2.90
CA GLN A 760 -10.87 -46.23 3.35
C GLN A 760 -12.13 -45.35 3.26
N ARG A 761 -13.03 -45.67 2.33
CA ARG A 761 -14.39 -45.10 2.27
C ARG A 761 -15.30 -45.87 3.23
N GLY A 762 -16.23 -45.16 3.87
CA GLY A 762 -17.29 -45.78 4.67
C GLY A 762 -18.12 -46.75 3.82
N THR A 763 -18.75 -47.72 4.48
CA THR A 763 -19.39 -48.94 3.95
C THR A 763 -20.50 -48.75 2.91
N THR A 764 -20.80 -47.52 2.48
CA THR A 764 -21.93 -47.18 1.59
C THR A 764 -21.55 -46.84 0.15
N VAL A 765 -20.25 -46.75 -0.19
CA VAL A 765 -19.80 -46.38 -1.55
C VAL A 765 -18.91 -47.48 -2.14
N VAL A 766 -19.26 -47.93 -3.34
CA VAL A 766 -18.55 -48.95 -4.15
C VAL A 766 -17.03 -48.84 -4.01
N HIS A 767 -16.40 -49.92 -3.50
CA HIS A 767 -14.95 -50.08 -3.47
C HIS A 767 -14.41 -49.97 -4.90
N ARG A 768 -13.72 -48.87 -5.21
CA ARG A 768 -12.82 -48.80 -6.37
C ARG A 768 -11.42 -49.11 -5.88
N ASP A 769 -10.73 -49.98 -6.60
CA ASP A 769 -9.32 -50.24 -6.34
C ASP A 769 -8.52 -48.91 -6.37
N PRO A 770 -7.62 -48.68 -5.40
CA PRO A 770 -6.83 -47.46 -5.37
C PRO A 770 -5.91 -47.41 -6.58
N VAL A 771 -5.94 -46.29 -7.32
CA VAL A 771 -5.08 -46.06 -8.48
C VAL A 771 -3.61 -46.00 -8.05
N ILE A 772 -3.36 -45.50 -6.83
CA ILE A 772 -2.04 -45.47 -6.20
C ILE A 772 -2.04 -46.44 -5.01
N SER A 773 -1.46 -47.62 -5.20
CA SER A 773 -1.36 -48.71 -4.22
C SER A 773 0.04 -48.87 -3.60
N SER A 774 0.89 -47.83 -3.65
CA SER A 774 2.24 -47.85 -3.07
C SER A 774 2.37 -46.90 -1.88
N ASP A 775 2.72 -47.43 -0.72
CA ASP A 775 2.98 -46.66 0.51
C ASP A 775 4.12 -45.66 0.34
N LEU A 776 5.16 -46.03 -0.42
CA LEU A 776 6.29 -45.15 -0.72
C LEU A 776 5.86 -43.96 -1.57
N LEU A 777 5.06 -44.20 -2.61
CA LEU A 777 4.56 -43.13 -3.48
C LEU A 777 3.66 -42.17 -2.70
N PHE A 778 2.80 -42.68 -1.81
CA PHE A 778 2.02 -41.85 -0.89
C PHE A 778 2.93 -40.96 -0.01
N MET A 779 3.96 -41.54 0.61
CA MET A 779 4.91 -40.77 1.43
C MET A 779 5.68 -39.72 0.62
N LEU A 780 6.06 -40.01 -0.63
CA LEU A 780 6.70 -39.04 -1.52
C LEU A 780 5.76 -37.89 -1.92
N ILE A 781 4.49 -38.20 -2.21
CA ILE A 781 3.46 -37.18 -2.48
C ILE A 781 3.28 -36.31 -1.24
N LEU A 782 3.16 -36.91 -0.05
CA LEU A 782 3.04 -36.20 1.21
C LEU A 782 4.25 -35.31 1.51
N PHE A 783 5.46 -35.83 1.26
CA PHE A 783 6.69 -35.06 1.36
C PHE A 783 6.67 -33.84 0.43
N SER A 784 6.28 -34.01 -0.83
CA SER A 784 6.18 -32.91 -1.80
C SER A 784 5.09 -31.89 -1.42
N PHE A 785 4.01 -32.34 -0.78
CA PHE A 785 2.95 -31.49 -0.26
C PHE A 785 3.42 -30.63 0.92
N GLY A 786 4.20 -31.22 1.83
CA GLY A 786 4.90 -30.52 2.91
C GLY A 786 5.95 -29.55 2.36
N LEU A 787 6.81 -30.01 1.45
CA LEU A 787 7.87 -29.20 0.82
C LEU A 787 7.31 -27.94 0.16
N SER A 788 6.27 -28.09 -0.64
CA SER A 788 5.60 -26.95 -1.27
C SER A 788 4.90 -26.04 -0.24
N ASN A 789 4.49 -26.56 0.93
CA ASN A 789 3.83 -25.77 1.98
C ASN A 789 4.85 -24.80 2.59
N GLY A 790 5.98 -25.34 3.04
CA GLY A 790 7.03 -24.56 3.66
C GLY A 790 7.65 -23.56 2.69
N TYR A 791 7.89 -23.99 1.45
CA TYR A 791 8.51 -23.16 0.42
C TYR A 791 7.64 -21.96 0.03
N ILE A 792 6.39 -22.20 -0.40
CA ILE A 792 5.52 -21.11 -0.89
C ILE A 792 5.12 -20.17 0.25
N SER A 793 4.82 -20.70 1.45
CA SER A 793 4.44 -19.87 2.60
C SER A 793 5.59 -18.99 3.06
N SER A 794 6.81 -19.52 3.17
CA SER A 794 8.00 -18.75 3.55
C SER A 794 8.30 -17.66 2.54
N LEU A 795 8.28 -17.95 1.24
CA LEU A 795 8.49 -16.94 0.20
C LEU A 795 7.44 -15.82 0.25
N CYS A 796 6.18 -16.12 0.54
CA CYS A 796 5.15 -15.10 0.72
C CYS A 796 5.43 -14.23 1.95
N MET A 797 5.77 -14.85 3.10
CA MET A 797 6.07 -14.16 4.35
C MET A 797 7.34 -13.30 4.24
N MET A 798 8.34 -13.72 3.47
CA MET A 798 9.55 -12.97 3.16
C MET A 798 9.30 -11.80 2.20
N SER A 799 8.48 -12.03 1.16
CA SER A 799 8.24 -11.05 0.10
C SER A 799 7.29 -9.94 0.53
N ALA A 800 6.26 -10.25 1.33
CA ALA A 800 5.23 -9.28 1.70
C ALA A 800 5.79 -8.00 2.38
N PRO A 801 6.71 -8.09 3.36
CA PRO A 801 7.30 -6.92 4.01
C PRO A 801 8.61 -6.41 3.36
N SER A 802 9.13 -7.03 2.30
CA SER A 802 10.44 -6.65 1.73
C SER A 802 10.38 -5.34 0.94
N LEU A 803 11.08 -4.28 1.37
CA LEU A 803 11.14 -3.01 0.63
C LEU A 803 11.83 -3.13 -0.73
N GLU A 804 12.88 -3.95 -0.81
CA GLU A 804 13.67 -4.18 -2.03
C GLU A 804 12.87 -4.96 -3.08
N HIS A 805 12.18 -6.02 -2.64
CA HIS A 805 11.55 -6.98 -3.55
C HIS A 805 10.05 -6.74 -3.75
N ASN A 806 9.40 -5.93 -2.89
CA ASN A 806 8.00 -5.57 -3.00
C ASN A 806 7.82 -4.08 -3.35
N PRO A 807 7.74 -3.72 -4.65
CA PRO A 807 7.56 -2.33 -5.07
C PRO A 807 6.22 -1.72 -4.63
N ARG A 808 5.27 -2.53 -4.14
CA ARG A 808 3.93 -2.07 -3.70
C ARG A 808 3.99 -1.28 -2.39
N LEU A 809 5.03 -1.48 -1.58
CA LEU A 809 5.27 -0.73 -0.35
C LEU A 809 5.87 0.67 -0.61
N LYS A 810 6.23 1.00 -1.86
CA LYS A 810 6.74 2.32 -2.27
C LYS A 810 7.94 2.83 -1.45
N GLY A 811 8.75 1.92 -0.90
CA GLY A 811 9.94 2.29 -0.12
C GLY A 811 9.64 2.93 1.24
N LYS A 812 8.46 2.70 1.82
CA LYS A 812 8.06 3.22 3.14
C LYS A 812 8.47 2.24 4.26
N PRO A 813 9.55 2.50 5.02
CA PRO A 813 10.00 1.60 6.09
C PRO A 813 8.97 1.44 7.21
N GLU A 814 8.15 2.47 7.46
CA GLU A 814 7.03 2.49 8.40
C GLU A 814 5.91 1.48 8.10
N ASP A 815 5.84 0.93 6.88
CA ASP A 815 4.82 -0.05 6.48
C ASP A 815 5.32 -1.51 6.55
N VAL A 816 6.62 -1.74 6.81
CA VAL A 816 7.28 -3.07 6.76
C VAL A 816 6.74 -4.00 7.84
N ASP A 817 6.74 -3.56 9.09
CA ASP A 817 6.28 -4.38 10.21
C ASP A 817 4.77 -4.62 10.15
N VAL A 818 3.99 -3.63 9.72
CA VAL A 818 2.55 -3.77 9.47
C VAL A 818 2.28 -4.78 8.36
N ALA A 819 3.05 -4.76 7.27
CA ALA A 819 2.91 -5.75 6.20
C ALA A 819 3.21 -7.18 6.70
N ALA A 820 4.21 -7.34 7.55
CA ALA A 820 4.56 -8.64 8.14
C ALA A 820 3.48 -9.17 9.09
N THR A 821 2.91 -8.30 9.95
CA THR A 821 1.85 -8.70 10.88
C THR A 821 0.54 -9.03 10.16
N VAL A 822 0.19 -8.26 9.12
CA VAL A 822 -0.96 -8.57 8.25
C VAL A 822 -0.76 -9.91 7.53
N ALA A 823 0.43 -10.18 6.99
CA ALA A 823 0.75 -11.48 6.38
C ALA A 823 0.62 -12.65 7.36
N SER A 824 1.10 -12.46 8.59
CA SER A 824 0.92 -13.46 9.65
C SER A 824 -0.56 -13.66 10.02
N PHE A 825 -1.35 -12.59 10.05
CA PHE A 825 -2.79 -12.70 10.29
C PHE A 825 -3.51 -13.44 9.15
N CYS A 826 -3.20 -13.13 7.89
CA CYS A 826 -3.77 -13.80 6.73
C CYS A 826 -3.37 -15.28 6.66
N LEU A 827 -2.14 -15.63 7.06
CA LEU A 827 -1.70 -17.00 7.23
C LEU A 827 -2.60 -17.77 8.21
N VAL A 828 -2.85 -17.23 9.40
CA VAL A 828 -3.71 -17.86 10.40
C VAL A 828 -5.18 -17.87 9.98
N GLY A 829 -5.64 -16.83 9.28
CA GLY A 829 -6.95 -16.84 8.63
C GLY A 829 -7.08 -17.99 7.61
N GLY A 830 -6.01 -18.29 6.88
CA GLY A 830 -5.91 -19.45 6.00
C GLY A 830 -6.01 -20.78 6.73
N LEU A 831 -5.36 -20.90 7.90
CA LEU A 831 -5.50 -22.08 8.76
C LEU A 831 -6.97 -22.28 9.20
N THR A 832 -7.61 -21.23 9.71
CA THR A 832 -9.03 -21.30 10.13
C THR A 832 -9.95 -21.67 8.96
N ALA A 833 -9.79 -21.02 7.82
CA ALA A 833 -10.59 -21.29 6.63
C ALA A 833 -10.35 -22.70 6.08
N GLY A 834 -9.11 -23.20 6.11
CA GLY A 834 -8.78 -24.57 5.73
C GLY A 834 -9.36 -25.62 6.66
N SER A 835 -9.34 -25.37 7.98
CA SER A 835 -9.97 -26.23 8.98
C SER A 835 -11.49 -26.34 8.74
N ILE A 836 -12.18 -25.21 8.51
CA ILE A 836 -13.60 -25.20 8.14
C ILE A 836 -13.81 -25.92 6.79
N GLY A 837 -12.94 -25.66 5.81
CA GLY A 837 -12.98 -26.29 4.49
C GLY A 837 -12.79 -27.81 4.54
N SER A 838 -12.05 -28.34 5.52
CA SER A 838 -11.83 -29.78 5.67
C SER A 838 -13.14 -30.56 5.86
N PHE A 839 -14.13 -29.98 6.55
CA PHE A 839 -15.47 -30.56 6.69
C PHE A 839 -16.19 -30.64 5.34
N ALA A 840 -16.07 -29.60 4.51
CA ALA A 840 -16.68 -29.61 3.18
C ALA A 840 -16.02 -30.64 2.25
N VAL A 841 -14.70 -30.81 2.33
CA VAL A 841 -14.01 -31.86 1.55
C VAL A 841 -14.37 -33.25 2.06
N LYS A 842 -14.46 -33.45 3.39
CA LYS A 842 -14.93 -34.70 3.99
C LYS A 842 -16.34 -35.02 3.49
N ALA A 843 -17.28 -34.08 3.59
CA ALA A 843 -18.67 -34.25 3.14
C ALA A 843 -18.77 -34.62 1.64
N ALA A 844 -18.04 -33.90 0.80
CA ALA A 844 -18.02 -34.13 -0.64
C ALA A 844 -17.45 -35.51 -1.00
N PHE A 845 -16.55 -36.05 -0.17
CA PHE A 845 -15.92 -37.34 -0.37
C PHE A 845 -16.76 -38.51 0.18
N CYS A 846 -17.27 -38.40 1.40
CA CYS A 846 -18.01 -39.49 2.05
C CYS A 846 -19.49 -39.54 1.66
N GLY A 847 -20.04 -38.47 1.08
CA GLY A 847 -21.49 -38.33 0.89
C GLY A 847 -22.27 -38.31 2.21
N CYS A 848 -21.57 -38.03 3.32
CA CYS A 848 -22.04 -38.14 4.69
C CYS A 848 -22.13 -36.76 5.34
N ASN A 849 -22.85 -36.66 6.47
CA ASN A 849 -22.93 -35.40 7.20
C ASN A 849 -21.61 -35.18 7.96
N PRO A 850 -20.79 -34.20 7.59
CA PRO A 850 -19.44 -34.04 8.14
C PRO A 850 -19.41 -33.65 9.62
N PHE A 851 -20.57 -33.32 10.21
CA PHE A 851 -20.72 -32.92 11.61
C PHE A 851 -21.24 -34.07 12.51
N ILE A 852 -21.70 -35.17 11.91
CA ILE A 852 -22.34 -36.29 12.63
C ILE A 852 -21.62 -37.62 12.31
N ASP A 853 -21.19 -37.79 11.06
CA ASP A 853 -20.45 -38.94 10.52
C ASP A 853 -18.97 -38.56 10.28
#